data_AF-A0A1F3JN36-F1
#
_entry.id   AF-A0A1F3JN36-F1
#
_cell.length_a   1.000
_cell.length_b   1.000
_cell.length_c   1.000
_cell.angle_alpha   90.00
_cell.angle_beta   90.00
_cell.angle_gamma   90.00
#
_symmetry.space_group_name_H-M   'P 1'
#
loop_
_entity.id
_entity.type
_entity.pdbx_description
1 polymer ?
#
loop_
_entity_poly.entity_id
_entity_poly.type
_entity_poly.pdbx_seq_one_letter_code
_entity_poly.pdbx_strand_id
1 'polypeptide(L)'
;MKVEYYKIFFIFFLFVAFVNNSNAQFYFLEDAHDQIEIEFLRSKLEIETNKTFYNLVKIKNPSNQLLTFTTNFSYPSNWTFIGEKNQQISLAPNDSIYIPFRAAASIDAKGEIGYAIVASLSDLKGNTFKNEYSFVNLPKISDVKAQIKKRIIYFDKLQKATKIEILLSNSGNTDEIFYIDFNFPSGLTTPGESNGFFRKEIPLNSYSDSLITIPVDLNKKAIIDNRNFHQISIKTYTVDTVFKSSIWAKELENYYYNEIPPDYTMLGVELIIQNLFSEFTPIFNTNIYGNFLFKKSGAISYDFQTFGKFNKTDLWDKGRYEISYKYKGFNIKVGDLPIVIGHNLYGRGGMITTKLEQHKFEIISTKSVFTDLMHIAGTYQFQTQNKNSLKIGTSYESDKDKKVNSLIYIGAIGYGNETLGRFNITGAFSTASWYFSEKKQQIGYFGELSYFKNINKTNYTLNATYANREYFGYFSGRTFINMKLFHVFSETSNLDVTYSFYDHRPSNYFEDNLLPASINNKEEIKAILSNKIKPTTYLRYGLVSESQYSNSFASQNDFINSLKTRSGLGYISYSFNNVNTRTFFTTSLKAGYNFVTDYAIDTVEYLFKNTNWFSLIFTTNFRARNWGVSFNYYHGPYSINQQFSYFSQDYYIKALRLMPFIDYYLVPNFLKFETKPALSYNISAKTTRINLVTSLIAFPGKTWKLSLTNNYNFSANQDLITDEKFSYNSSYFEFRIQKDLNLNQPRYQYHDLKVYFFKDFNGNRVKDEEEPGLKEILFFIEKDEINDLNPTESSSSYFMSTDLLSDMDGIVEYKNIPNGAYILNYKPIGKIEGAYTSESSMQQIYINKNETLYIPFVENNKIFGKVILNRSKLSNLGSIDPSNIKVTAEDSYGKKYSSLTDANGNFNIFVPNVDKYKVHINNIFYENFELEQNDYEVQLNGYRQFEVNFIFNEKKRKINFAASYDYGSRLDGPGVEIVRRTNLAGTIKDATTLQPIVANIRVIDNQGNEVTSANSSSKTGVFTASFVAGDDYTVEVTSDDYWFYAEKLYSQQIVTFANLKKEILLKAITVGALIPMNTLNFESGKTEIPATSFPELERLLKVLKKNPTVKIAVHGHTDDLELKESQIDLATERAKLVAKYLIANGYNRVTYAGHANTKPIAENDTEDGRRMNRRVEIVVTGK
;
A
#
# COMPACT_ATOMS: atom_id res chain seq x y z
N MET A 1 22.00 -6.97 -31.79
CA MET A 1 21.13 -7.11 -32.98
C MET A 1 21.84 -8.04 -33.95
N LYS A 2 21.18 -9.10 -34.43
CA LYS A 2 21.71 -10.36 -35.04
C LYS A 2 22.16 -11.42 -34.03
N VAL A 3 21.22 -12.25 -33.53
CA VAL A 3 21.24 -13.74 -33.47
C VAL A 3 19.90 -14.18 -32.82
N GLU A 4 18.75 -13.93 -33.46
CA GLU A 4 17.46 -14.47 -32.96
C GLU A 4 16.48 -14.81 -34.12
N TYR A 5 17.00 -15.20 -35.29
CA TYR A 5 16.16 -15.54 -36.45
C TYR A 5 16.24 -17.01 -36.91
N TYR A 6 16.97 -17.89 -36.22
CA TYR A 6 17.17 -19.28 -36.68
C TYR A 6 16.66 -20.39 -35.75
N LYS A 7 15.97 -20.08 -34.65
CA LYS A 7 15.48 -21.11 -33.70
C LYS A 7 13.98 -21.41 -33.77
N ILE A 8 13.23 -20.74 -34.65
CA ILE A 8 11.76 -20.91 -34.77
C ILE A 8 11.38 -21.84 -35.94
N PHE A 9 12.34 -22.42 -36.66
CA PHE A 9 12.06 -23.22 -37.87
C PHE A 9 12.37 -24.73 -37.77
N PHE A 10 12.68 -25.29 -36.59
CA PHE A 10 13.18 -26.67 -36.49
C PHE A 10 12.45 -27.62 -35.50
N ILE A 11 11.26 -27.26 -35.01
CA ILE A 11 10.47 -28.17 -34.15
C ILE A 11 9.08 -28.31 -34.76
N PHE A 12 9.03 -28.93 -35.96
CA PHE A 12 7.80 -29.35 -36.61
C PHE A 12 7.97 -30.63 -37.45
N PHE A 13 8.82 -31.57 -37.03
CA PHE A 13 8.92 -32.89 -37.68
C PHE A 13 9.10 -34.03 -36.66
N LEU A 14 7.96 -34.66 -36.33
CA LEU A 14 7.71 -36.11 -36.38
C LEU A 14 8.63 -37.11 -35.63
N PHE A 15 8.15 -37.53 -34.46
CA PHE A 15 7.69 -38.89 -34.06
C PHE A 15 8.10 -40.19 -34.83
N VAL A 16 8.35 -41.24 -34.00
CA VAL A 16 8.33 -42.72 -34.18
C VAL A 16 9.61 -43.44 -34.69
N ALA A 17 10.18 -44.33 -33.85
CA ALA A 17 10.68 -45.67 -34.26
C ALA A 17 11.06 -46.61 -33.07
N PHE A 18 10.34 -47.74 -32.99
CA PHE A 18 10.75 -49.15 -32.74
C PHE A 18 11.68 -49.62 -31.58
N VAL A 19 11.06 -50.29 -30.59
CA VAL A 19 11.06 -51.77 -30.32
C VAL A 19 12.35 -52.59 -30.58
N ASN A 20 12.94 -53.22 -29.54
CA ASN A 20 13.04 -54.70 -29.32
C ASN A 20 14.11 -55.14 -28.29
N ASN A 21 13.91 -56.37 -27.78
CA ASN A 21 14.85 -57.37 -27.22
C ASN A 21 14.76 -57.65 -25.71
N SER A 22 14.79 -58.88 -25.21
CA SER A 22 14.41 -60.23 -25.69
C SER A 22 14.57 -61.16 -24.47
N ASN A 23 13.68 -62.16 -24.36
CA ASN A 23 13.67 -63.14 -23.28
C ASN A 23 14.76 -64.21 -23.46
N ALA A 24 15.34 -64.66 -22.36
CA ALA A 24 16.07 -65.92 -22.26
C ALA A 24 15.60 -66.67 -21.00
N GLN A 25 15.09 -67.88 -21.20
CA GLN A 25 14.63 -68.81 -20.16
C GLN A 25 15.55 -70.03 -20.19
N PHE A 26 16.12 -70.40 -19.05
CA PHE A 26 16.84 -71.67 -18.86
C PHE A 26 16.03 -72.55 -17.91
N TYR A 27 15.86 -73.82 -18.28
CA TYR A 27 15.25 -74.87 -17.47
C TYR A 27 16.30 -75.46 -16.50
N PHE A 28 15.96 -75.56 -15.22
CA PHE A 28 16.62 -76.43 -14.25
C PHE A 28 15.55 -77.21 -13.46
N LEU A 29 15.94 -78.42 -13.04
CA LEU A 29 15.09 -79.47 -12.48
C LEU A 29 14.24 -79.00 -11.29
N GLU A 30 12.94 -79.31 -11.34
CA GLU A 30 11.96 -79.05 -10.28
C GLU A 30 12.40 -79.70 -8.96
N ASP A 31 12.78 -78.86 -8.01
CA ASP A 31 12.84 -79.20 -6.60
C ASP A 31 11.41 -79.19 -6.03
N ALA A 32 11.06 -80.07 -5.09
CA ALA A 32 9.68 -80.19 -4.60
C ALA A 32 9.14 -78.89 -3.94
N HIS A 33 10.03 -77.93 -3.65
CA HIS A 33 9.71 -76.60 -3.12
C HIS A 33 9.29 -75.56 -4.19
N ASP A 34 9.54 -75.79 -5.49
CA ASP A 34 9.22 -74.82 -6.56
C ASP A 34 7.71 -74.66 -6.79
N GLN A 35 6.94 -75.68 -6.44
CA GLN A 35 5.49 -75.70 -6.57
C GLN A 35 4.77 -74.89 -5.48
N ILE A 36 5.46 -74.43 -4.42
CA ILE A 36 4.82 -73.60 -3.39
C ILE A 36 4.40 -72.25 -4.00
N GLU A 37 3.09 -71.98 -3.93
CA GLU A 37 2.50 -70.69 -4.29
C GLU A 37 2.57 -69.78 -3.06
N ILE A 38 3.16 -68.58 -3.21
CA ILE A 38 3.19 -67.53 -2.19
C ILE A 38 2.61 -66.26 -2.80
N GLU A 39 1.66 -65.62 -2.12
CA GLU A 39 1.09 -64.35 -2.56
C GLU A 39 0.80 -63.45 -1.36
N PHE A 40 1.12 -62.16 -1.48
CA PHE A 40 0.53 -61.17 -0.60
C PHE A 40 -0.91 -60.90 -1.04
N LEU A 41 -1.84 -60.91 -0.08
CA LEU A 41 -3.24 -60.56 -0.34
C LEU A 41 -3.38 -59.15 -0.93
N ARG A 42 -2.48 -58.23 -0.56
CA ARG A 42 -2.33 -56.90 -1.17
C ARG A 42 -0.91 -56.72 -1.69
N SER A 43 -0.75 -56.74 -3.01
CA SER A 43 0.54 -56.48 -3.68
C SER A 43 0.99 -55.02 -3.57
N LYS A 44 0.05 -54.09 -3.34
CA LYS A 44 0.31 -52.65 -3.12
C LYS A 44 -0.55 -52.10 -1.98
N LEU A 45 0.05 -51.27 -1.13
CA LEU A 45 -0.59 -50.63 0.03
C LEU A 45 -0.21 -49.15 0.08
N GLU A 46 -1.17 -48.29 0.42
CA GLU A 46 -0.92 -46.91 0.81
C GLU A 46 -1.10 -46.78 2.33
N ILE A 47 -0.12 -46.19 3.00
CA ILE A 47 -0.09 -46.07 4.46
C ILE A 47 0.27 -44.65 4.89
N GLU A 48 0.02 -44.34 6.16
CA GLU A 48 0.48 -43.12 6.80
C GLU A 48 1.67 -43.40 7.71
N THR A 49 2.56 -42.41 7.89
CA THR A 49 3.65 -42.51 8.85
C THR A 49 3.10 -42.64 10.27
N ASN A 50 3.81 -43.39 11.13
CA ASN A 50 3.45 -43.57 12.54
C ASN A 50 2.07 -44.24 12.79
N LYS A 51 1.47 -44.88 11.78
CA LYS A 51 0.30 -45.77 11.94
C LYS A 51 0.68 -47.21 11.61
N THR A 52 0.09 -48.16 12.35
CA THR A 52 0.24 -49.59 12.06
C THR A 52 -0.59 -49.96 10.84
N PHE A 53 -0.01 -50.73 9.91
CA PHE A 53 -0.72 -51.35 8.81
C PHE A 53 -0.59 -52.87 8.89
N TYR A 54 -1.50 -53.58 8.22
CA TYR A 54 -1.51 -55.04 8.19
C TYR A 54 -1.66 -55.56 6.76
N ASN A 55 -1.02 -56.70 6.49
CA ASN A 55 -1.19 -57.48 5.27
C ASN A 55 -1.17 -58.98 5.62
N LEU A 56 -1.62 -59.84 4.71
CA LEU A 56 -1.57 -61.29 4.87
C LEU A 56 -0.76 -61.90 3.73
N VAL A 57 0.17 -62.80 4.06
CA VAL A 57 0.82 -63.67 3.08
C VAL A 57 0.12 -65.00 3.09
N LYS A 58 -0.40 -65.42 1.94
CA LYS A 58 -0.94 -66.75 1.75
C LYS A 58 0.14 -67.63 1.14
N ILE A 59 0.39 -68.77 1.75
CA ILE A 59 1.30 -69.79 1.23
C ILE A 59 0.49 -71.06 1.04
N LYS A 60 0.57 -71.65 -0.15
CA LYS A 60 -0.15 -72.86 -0.52
C LYS A 60 0.85 -73.88 -1.03
N ASN A 61 0.71 -75.12 -0.56
CA ASN A 61 1.50 -76.25 -1.03
C ASN A 61 0.63 -77.11 -1.96
N PRO A 62 0.64 -76.87 -3.29
CA PRO A 62 -0.10 -77.69 -4.24
C PRO A 62 0.58 -79.03 -4.56
N SER A 63 1.74 -79.33 -3.96
CA SER A 63 2.44 -80.59 -4.19
C SER A 63 1.81 -81.75 -3.41
N ASN A 64 2.13 -82.99 -3.80
CA ASN A 64 1.68 -84.21 -3.13
C ASN A 64 2.56 -84.61 -1.92
N GLN A 65 3.47 -83.74 -1.47
CA GLN A 65 4.40 -84.02 -0.37
C GLN A 65 4.29 -82.98 0.75
N LEU A 66 4.53 -83.39 1.99
CA LEU A 66 4.62 -82.46 3.13
C LEU A 66 5.90 -81.63 2.99
N LEU A 67 5.77 -80.31 2.91
CA LEU A 67 6.91 -79.39 2.78
C LEU A 67 7.13 -78.65 4.09
N THR A 68 8.39 -78.57 4.53
CA THR A 68 8.78 -77.82 5.74
C THR A 68 9.79 -76.75 5.40
N PHE A 69 9.45 -75.50 5.69
CA PHE A 69 10.26 -74.32 5.34
C PHE A 69 10.12 -73.23 6.40
N THR A 70 11.05 -72.27 6.40
CA THR A 70 11.02 -71.11 7.30
C THR A 70 10.60 -69.87 6.51
N THR A 71 9.61 -69.14 7.00
CA THR A 71 9.20 -67.84 6.46
C THR A 71 9.99 -66.73 7.13
N ASN A 72 10.48 -65.75 6.38
CA ASN A 72 11.18 -64.57 6.89
C ASN A 72 10.64 -63.30 6.22
N PHE A 73 10.42 -62.25 7.02
CA PHE A 73 10.00 -60.95 6.53
C PHE A 73 11.13 -59.92 6.56
N SER A 74 11.39 -59.29 5.41
CA SER A 74 12.30 -58.16 5.27
C SER A 74 11.53 -56.85 5.06
N TYR A 75 11.92 -55.81 5.79
CA TYR A 75 11.32 -54.48 5.80
C TYR A 75 12.39 -53.42 6.13
N PRO A 76 12.16 -52.13 5.87
CA PRO A 76 13.14 -51.07 6.16
C PRO A 76 13.56 -51.05 7.64
N SER A 77 14.85 -50.86 7.91
CA SER A 77 15.45 -51.03 9.24
C SER A 77 14.91 -50.07 10.32
N ASN A 78 14.37 -48.93 9.92
CA ASN A 78 13.77 -47.92 10.78
C ASN A 78 12.27 -48.14 11.04
N TRP A 79 11.65 -49.19 10.48
CA TRP A 79 10.24 -49.51 10.69
C TRP A 79 10.07 -50.49 11.86
N THR A 80 8.92 -50.40 12.53
CA THR A 80 8.64 -51.22 13.70
C THR A 80 7.77 -52.41 13.27
N PHE A 81 8.31 -53.63 13.31
CA PHE A 81 7.55 -54.85 13.01
C PHE A 81 6.92 -55.45 14.27
N ILE A 82 5.70 -55.96 14.13
CA ILE A 82 4.89 -56.47 15.23
C ILE A 82 4.49 -57.92 14.90
N GLY A 83 5.31 -58.88 15.31
CA GLY A 83 5.08 -60.32 15.09
C GLY A 83 6.36 -61.14 15.17
N GLU A 84 6.25 -62.45 14.91
CA GLU A 84 7.41 -63.33 14.77
C GLU A 84 8.05 -63.14 13.39
N LYS A 85 9.31 -62.71 13.37
CA LYS A 85 10.03 -62.40 12.12
C LYS A 85 10.33 -63.65 11.30
N ASN A 86 10.58 -64.76 11.99
CA ASN A 86 10.88 -66.06 11.41
C ASN A 86 9.94 -67.11 11.99
N GLN A 87 9.25 -67.88 11.14
CA GLN A 87 8.41 -68.98 11.60
C GLN A 87 8.68 -70.22 10.75
N GLN A 88 8.94 -71.36 11.41
CA GLN A 88 9.08 -72.64 10.73
C GLN A 88 7.68 -73.27 10.56
N ILE A 89 7.36 -73.68 9.34
CA ILE A 89 6.03 -74.15 8.96
C ILE A 89 6.15 -75.44 8.19
N SER A 90 5.37 -76.44 8.60
CA SER A 90 5.17 -77.69 7.87
C SER A 90 3.77 -77.67 7.25
N LEU A 91 3.68 -77.66 5.93
CA LEU A 91 2.41 -77.51 5.20
C LEU A 91 2.08 -78.79 4.44
N ALA A 92 0.93 -79.39 4.75
CA ALA A 92 0.48 -80.65 4.16
C ALA A 92 0.14 -80.51 2.66
N PRO A 93 0.10 -81.63 1.91
CA PRO A 93 -0.31 -81.63 0.50
C PRO A 93 -1.68 -80.96 0.28
N ASN A 94 -1.78 -80.06 -0.69
CA ASN A 94 -2.96 -79.25 -1.05
C ASN A 94 -3.50 -78.32 0.06
N ASP A 95 -2.75 -78.10 1.14
CA ASP A 95 -3.15 -77.19 2.23
C ASP A 95 -2.63 -75.75 2.00
N SER A 96 -3.22 -74.78 2.69
CA SER A 96 -2.81 -73.38 2.63
C SER A 96 -2.85 -72.69 3.99
N ILE A 97 -1.88 -71.82 4.25
CA ILE A 97 -1.76 -71.04 5.48
C ILE A 97 -1.71 -69.55 5.19
N TYR A 98 -2.25 -68.75 6.11
CA TYR A 98 -2.14 -67.29 6.10
C TYR A 98 -1.26 -66.82 7.23
N ILE A 99 -0.23 -66.05 6.92
CA ILE A 99 0.70 -65.48 7.88
C ILE A 99 0.48 -63.96 7.93
N PRO A 100 0.17 -63.38 9.10
CA PRO A 100 -0.02 -61.95 9.21
C PRO A 100 1.30 -61.19 9.24
N PHE A 101 1.39 -60.15 8.40
CA PHE A 101 2.43 -59.13 8.47
C PHE A 101 1.84 -57.85 9.08
N ARG A 102 2.40 -57.38 10.20
CA ARG A 102 2.01 -56.09 10.82
C ARG A 102 3.26 -55.25 11.08
N ALA A 103 3.26 -54.02 10.59
CA ALA A 103 4.35 -53.08 10.83
C ALA A 103 3.83 -51.64 10.92
N ALA A 104 4.65 -50.75 11.46
CA ALA A 104 4.44 -49.30 11.45
C ALA A 104 5.64 -48.61 10.80
N ALA A 105 5.37 -47.72 9.85
CA ALA A 105 6.40 -46.92 9.19
C ALA A 105 6.93 -45.82 10.11
N SER A 106 8.24 -45.56 10.04
CA SER A 106 8.89 -44.48 10.80
C SER A 106 8.31 -43.10 10.47
N ILE A 107 8.41 -42.16 11.41
CA ILE A 107 8.03 -40.75 11.20
C ILE A 107 8.94 -40.05 10.17
N ASP A 108 10.18 -40.52 10.02
CA ASP A 108 11.18 -39.99 9.09
C ASP A 108 11.11 -40.64 7.70
N ALA A 109 10.12 -41.51 7.46
CA ALA A 109 9.96 -42.17 6.16
C ALA A 109 9.57 -41.12 5.10
N LYS A 110 10.28 -41.12 3.97
CA LYS A 110 10.08 -40.13 2.90
C LYS A 110 8.86 -40.49 2.05
N GLY A 111 8.05 -39.49 1.72
CA GLY A 111 6.98 -39.62 0.74
C GLY A 111 7.51 -39.88 -0.68
N GLU A 112 6.65 -40.37 -1.57
CA GLU A 112 6.96 -40.69 -2.99
C GLU A 112 8.01 -41.80 -3.22
N ILE A 113 8.51 -42.43 -2.15
CA ILE A 113 9.35 -43.62 -2.22
C ILE A 113 8.47 -44.86 -2.00
N GLY A 114 8.53 -45.82 -2.94
CA GLY A 114 7.94 -47.14 -2.75
C GLY A 114 8.85 -48.03 -1.91
N TYR A 115 8.39 -48.44 -0.74
CA TYR A 115 9.12 -49.34 0.16
C TYR A 115 8.68 -50.78 -0.09
N ALA A 116 9.64 -51.67 -0.37
CA ALA A 116 9.34 -53.09 -0.59
C ALA A 116 9.37 -53.87 0.74
N ILE A 117 8.30 -54.61 1.01
CA ILE A 117 8.25 -55.68 2.00
C ILE A 117 8.45 -56.99 1.27
N VAL A 118 9.39 -57.80 1.71
CA VAL A 118 9.71 -59.09 1.10
C VAL A 118 9.35 -60.21 2.06
N ALA A 119 8.54 -61.16 1.60
CA ALA A 119 8.32 -62.43 2.29
C ALA A 119 9.15 -63.51 1.60
N SER A 120 10.07 -64.11 2.35
CA SER A 120 11.06 -65.08 1.85
C SER A 120 10.81 -66.45 2.46
N LEU A 121 10.75 -67.49 1.64
CA LEU A 121 10.70 -68.88 2.07
C LEU A 121 12.09 -69.49 1.96
N SER A 122 12.58 -70.07 3.05
CA SER A 122 13.90 -70.70 3.11
C SER A 122 13.83 -72.15 3.56
N ASP A 123 14.70 -72.99 3.01
CA ASP A 123 14.83 -74.39 3.41
C ASP A 123 15.40 -74.52 4.85
N LEU A 124 15.45 -75.74 5.38
CA LEU A 124 16.01 -76.02 6.71
C LEU A 124 17.53 -75.76 6.82
N LYS A 125 18.22 -75.49 5.70
CA LYS A 125 19.63 -75.10 5.65
C LYS A 125 19.80 -73.57 5.58
N GLY A 126 18.71 -72.81 5.55
CA GLY A 126 18.69 -71.35 5.51
C GLY A 126 18.78 -70.75 4.10
N ASN A 127 18.70 -71.55 3.04
CA ASN A 127 18.72 -71.06 1.66
C ASN A 127 17.33 -70.62 1.23
N THR A 128 17.18 -69.37 0.80
CA THR A 128 15.92 -68.84 0.31
C THR A 128 15.63 -69.35 -1.10
N PHE A 129 14.47 -69.98 -1.31
CA PHE A 129 14.06 -70.55 -2.59
C PHE A 129 12.86 -69.83 -3.23
N LYS A 130 12.08 -69.04 -2.46
CA LYS A 130 10.95 -68.25 -2.99
C LYS A 130 10.86 -66.90 -2.30
N ASN A 131 10.59 -65.84 -3.07
CA ASN A 131 10.37 -64.49 -2.56
C ASN A 131 9.10 -63.91 -3.17
N GLU A 132 8.34 -63.20 -2.35
CA GLU A 132 7.17 -62.45 -2.79
C GLU A 132 7.24 -61.01 -2.26
N TYR A 133 6.69 -60.06 -3.01
CA TYR A 133 6.85 -58.64 -2.74
C TYR A 133 5.51 -57.94 -2.53
N SER A 134 5.46 -57.08 -1.52
CA SER A 134 4.39 -56.11 -1.33
C SER A 134 4.98 -54.71 -1.27
N PHE A 135 4.48 -53.80 -2.10
CA PHE A 135 4.96 -52.43 -2.16
C PHE A 135 4.11 -51.50 -1.30
N VAL A 136 4.76 -50.76 -0.42
CA VAL A 136 4.14 -49.80 0.48
C VAL A 136 4.51 -48.39 0.04
N ASN A 137 3.49 -47.62 -0.33
CA ASN A 137 3.63 -46.25 -0.78
C ASN A 137 3.22 -45.28 0.33
N LEU A 138 4.05 -44.27 0.54
CA LEU A 138 3.75 -43.13 1.41
C LEU A 138 3.36 -41.92 0.55
N PRO A 139 2.17 -41.31 0.76
CA PRO A 139 1.77 -40.14 0.01
C PRO A 139 2.68 -38.93 0.33
N LYS A 140 2.88 -38.07 -0.68
CA LYS A 140 3.61 -36.81 -0.51
C LYS A 140 2.84 -35.86 0.40
N ILE A 141 3.51 -35.32 1.39
CA ILE A 141 3.04 -34.22 2.24
C ILE A 141 4.00 -33.05 2.03
N SER A 142 3.54 -32.03 1.30
CA SER A 142 4.24 -30.76 1.11
C SER A 142 3.72 -29.74 2.14
N ASP A 143 4.59 -29.32 3.07
CA ASP A 143 4.33 -28.21 4.00
C ASP A 143 5.55 -27.29 4.03
N VAL A 144 5.60 -26.38 3.07
CA VAL A 144 6.71 -25.43 2.87
C VAL A 144 6.29 -24.02 3.23
N LYS A 145 7.23 -23.22 3.76
CA LYS A 145 7.03 -21.77 3.97
C LYS A 145 8.26 -20.99 3.54
N ALA A 146 8.02 -19.76 3.08
CA ALA A 146 9.06 -18.79 2.78
C ALA A 146 8.72 -17.44 3.42
N GLN A 147 9.62 -16.91 4.26
CA GLN A 147 9.42 -15.67 5.00
C GLN A 147 10.61 -14.72 4.82
N ILE A 148 10.33 -13.48 4.42
CA ILE A 148 11.33 -12.40 4.42
C ILE A 148 11.50 -11.84 5.83
N LYS A 149 12.76 -11.66 6.27
CA LYS A 149 13.07 -11.09 7.60
C LYS A 149 12.82 -9.58 7.69
N LYS A 150 13.20 -8.79 6.68
CA LYS A 150 13.04 -7.32 6.65
C LYS A 150 12.35 -6.87 5.37
N ARG A 151 11.24 -6.11 5.49
CA ARG A 151 10.49 -5.55 4.34
C ARG A 151 11.16 -4.31 3.73
N ILE A 152 12.01 -3.64 4.50
CA ILE A 152 12.78 -2.47 4.09
C ILE A 152 14.25 -2.74 4.42
N ILE A 153 15.13 -2.51 3.46
CA ILE A 153 16.58 -2.61 3.59
C ILE A 153 17.21 -1.28 3.19
N TYR A 154 18.33 -0.94 3.80
CA TYR A 154 19.05 0.31 3.58
C TYR A 154 20.44 -0.01 3.02
N PHE A 155 20.94 0.83 2.11
CA PHE A 155 22.29 0.70 1.57
C PHE A 155 23.32 1.27 2.54
N ASP A 156 24.44 0.57 2.73
CA ASP A 156 25.63 1.15 3.36
C ASP A 156 26.21 2.25 2.44
N LYS A 157 26.55 3.41 3.00
CA LYS A 157 27.01 4.59 2.23
C LYS A 157 28.34 4.37 1.51
N LEU A 158 29.27 3.60 2.10
CA LEU A 158 30.60 3.34 1.56
C LEU A 158 30.59 2.19 0.57
N GLN A 159 30.04 1.05 1.01
CA GLN A 159 30.03 -0.17 0.22
C GLN A 159 28.96 -0.14 -0.87
N LYS A 160 27.93 0.71 -0.72
CA LYS A 160 26.74 0.75 -1.59
C LYS A 160 26.11 -0.63 -1.73
N ALA A 161 26.20 -1.40 -0.67
CA ALA A 161 25.79 -2.78 -0.60
C ALA A 161 24.81 -2.97 0.56
N THR A 162 23.93 -3.95 0.42
CA THR A 162 23.01 -4.41 1.46
C THR A 162 22.75 -5.90 1.23
N LYS A 163 21.91 -6.51 2.07
CA LYS A 163 21.55 -7.93 1.94
C LYS A 163 20.07 -8.18 2.14
N ILE A 164 19.55 -9.16 1.42
CA ILE A 164 18.20 -9.72 1.59
C ILE A 164 18.32 -11.05 2.32
N GLU A 165 17.50 -11.23 3.35
CA GLU A 165 17.43 -12.46 4.15
C GLU A 165 16.05 -13.11 4.06
N ILE A 166 16.01 -14.37 3.60
CA ILE A 166 14.80 -15.17 3.40
C ILE A 166 14.94 -16.48 4.20
N LEU A 167 14.02 -16.72 5.13
CA LEU A 167 13.91 -17.98 5.84
C LEU A 167 13.01 -18.92 5.03
N LEU A 168 13.53 -20.08 4.68
CA LEU A 168 12.80 -21.18 4.06
C LEU A 168 12.64 -22.30 5.08
N SER A 169 11.45 -22.88 5.17
CA SER A 169 11.17 -24.03 6.03
C SER A 169 10.45 -25.11 5.23
N ASN A 170 10.86 -26.36 5.39
CA ASN A 170 10.20 -27.53 4.84
C ASN A 170 9.82 -28.47 6.00
N SER A 171 8.56 -28.43 6.41
CA SER A 171 7.98 -29.34 7.40
C SER A 171 7.34 -30.58 6.76
N GLY A 172 7.44 -30.73 5.43
CA GLY A 172 6.92 -31.86 4.68
C GLY A 172 7.80 -33.10 4.79
N ASN A 173 7.26 -34.24 4.36
CA ASN A 173 7.93 -35.55 4.39
C ASN A 173 8.72 -35.87 3.11
N THR A 174 8.96 -34.87 2.24
CA THR A 174 9.75 -35.02 1.00
C THR A 174 10.75 -33.88 0.88
N ASP A 175 11.87 -34.15 0.21
CA ASP A 175 12.85 -33.10 -0.11
C ASP A 175 12.27 -32.18 -1.19
N GLU A 176 12.36 -30.87 -1.00
CA GLU A 176 11.82 -29.89 -1.94
C GLU A 176 12.90 -28.95 -2.47
N ILE A 177 12.79 -28.61 -3.75
CA ILE A 177 13.66 -27.63 -4.40
C ILE A 177 12.92 -26.30 -4.49
N PHE A 178 13.45 -25.29 -3.79
CA PHE A 178 12.96 -23.92 -3.87
C PHE A 178 13.68 -23.16 -4.98
N TYR A 179 12.90 -22.57 -5.88
CA TYR A 179 13.35 -21.59 -6.84
C TYR A 179 13.04 -20.19 -6.31
N ILE A 180 14.04 -19.33 -6.22
CA ILE A 180 13.88 -17.94 -5.79
C ILE A 180 14.23 -17.04 -6.97
N ASP A 181 13.21 -16.38 -7.53
CA ASP A 181 13.33 -15.41 -8.61
C ASP A 181 13.32 -13.99 -8.03
N PHE A 182 14.37 -13.22 -8.32
CA PHE A 182 14.48 -11.81 -8.01
C PHE A 182 14.36 -10.99 -9.30
N ASN A 183 13.49 -10.00 -9.29
CA ASN A 183 13.45 -8.96 -10.32
C ASN A 183 13.97 -7.65 -9.70
N PHE A 184 15.19 -7.28 -10.08
CA PHE A 184 15.85 -6.05 -9.68
C PHE A 184 15.48 -4.90 -10.64
N PRO A 185 15.11 -3.72 -10.12
CA PRO A 185 14.95 -2.53 -10.93
C PRO A 185 16.31 -2.03 -11.43
N SER A 186 16.30 -1.22 -12.49
CA SER A 186 17.51 -0.57 -13.01
C SER A 186 18.26 0.19 -11.91
N GLY A 187 19.54 -0.11 -11.73
CA GLY A 187 20.39 0.49 -10.69
C GLY A 187 20.78 -0.45 -9.56
N LEU A 188 20.05 -1.56 -9.36
CA LEU A 188 20.41 -2.59 -8.39
C LEU A 188 20.97 -3.83 -9.09
N THR A 189 22.03 -4.40 -8.53
CA THR A 189 22.70 -5.59 -9.05
C THR A 189 22.98 -6.58 -7.92
N THR A 190 23.09 -7.86 -8.27
CA THR A 190 23.65 -8.90 -7.39
C THR A 190 24.62 -9.74 -8.22
N PRO A 191 25.68 -10.30 -7.65
CA PRO A 191 26.54 -11.24 -8.36
C PRO A 191 25.75 -12.37 -9.03
N GLY A 192 25.96 -12.59 -10.33
CA GLY A 192 25.27 -13.62 -11.13
C GLY A 192 23.92 -13.20 -11.75
N GLU A 193 23.49 -11.96 -11.57
CA GLU A 193 22.31 -11.38 -12.21
C GLU A 193 22.53 -11.12 -13.71
N SER A 194 21.47 -11.29 -14.52
CA SER A 194 21.45 -10.97 -15.95
C SER A 194 20.15 -10.26 -16.35
N ASN A 195 20.26 -9.02 -16.87
CA ASN A 195 19.16 -8.16 -17.33
C ASN A 195 18.06 -7.87 -16.29
N GLY A 196 18.45 -7.57 -15.05
CA GLY A 196 17.59 -7.31 -13.90
C GLY A 196 17.00 -8.59 -13.28
N PHE A 197 17.37 -9.78 -13.75
CA PHE A 197 16.82 -11.04 -13.27
C PHE A 197 17.90 -11.93 -12.64
N PHE A 198 17.61 -12.44 -11.45
CA PHE A 198 18.47 -13.39 -10.75
C PHE A 198 17.64 -14.54 -10.19
N ARG A 199 18.07 -15.78 -10.46
CA ARG A 199 17.43 -17.00 -9.95
C ARG A 199 18.42 -17.76 -9.08
N LYS A 200 17.93 -18.28 -7.96
CA LYS A 200 18.69 -19.20 -7.11
C LYS A 200 17.87 -20.45 -6.79
N GLU A 201 18.51 -21.61 -6.89
CA GLU A 201 17.93 -22.91 -6.56
C GLU A 201 18.47 -23.36 -5.21
N ILE A 202 17.58 -23.77 -4.31
CA ILE A 202 17.91 -24.21 -2.96
C ILE A 202 17.22 -25.55 -2.70
N PRO A 203 17.95 -26.68 -2.69
CA PRO A 203 17.41 -27.93 -2.19
C PRO A 203 17.28 -27.85 -0.67
N LEU A 204 16.11 -28.20 -0.14
CA LEU A 204 15.83 -28.22 1.29
C LEU A 204 15.26 -29.59 1.67
N ASN A 205 15.94 -30.27 2.59
CA ASN A 205 15.56 -31.61 3.03
C ASN A 205 14.23 -31.58 3.78
N SER A 206 13.53 -32.71 3.81
CA SER A 206 12.34 -32.90 4.66
C SER A 206 12.63 -32.54 6.12
N TYR A 207 11.67 -31.89 6.79
CA TYR A 207 11.74 -31.48 8.20
C TYR A 207 12.95 -30.59 8.54
N SER A 208 13.32 -29.65 7.66
CA SER A 208 14.47 -28.75 7.85
C SER A 208 14.22 -27.31 7.41
N ASP A 209 14.97 -26.38 8.02
CA ASP A 209 14.89 -24.94 7.75
C ASP A 209 16.25 -24.38 7.34
N SER A 210 16.26 -23.34 6.51
CA SER A 210 17.48 -22.66 6.04
C SER A 210 17.28 -21.15 5.86
N LEU A 211 18.28 -20.36 6.24
CA LEU A 211 18.31 -18.91 6.05
C LEU A 211 19.18 -18.54 4.85
N ILE A 212 18.55 -18.01 3.81
CA ILE A 212 19.22 -17.60 2.57
C ILE A 212 19.52 -16.12 2.61
N THR A 213 20.79 -15.77 2.37
CA THR A 213 21.26 -14.37 2.26
C THR A 213 21.68 -14.06 0.82
N ILE A 214 21.16 -12.98 0.26
CA ILE A 214 21.51 -12.48 -1.08
C ILE A 214 22.09 -11.07 -0.96
N PRO A 215 23.34 -10.82 -1.38
CA PRO A 215 23.90 -9.47 -1.43
C PRO A 215 23.22 -8.65 -2.53
N VAL A 216 23.08 -7.34 -2.32
CA VAL A 216 22.50 -6.41 -3.29
C VAL A 216 23.36 -5.15 -3.31
N ASP A 217 23.88 -4.82 -4.48
CA ASP A 217 24.74 -3.67 -4.72
C ASP A 217 23.99 -2.59 -5.51
N LEU A 218 24.30 -1.32 -5.23
CA LEU A 218 23.77 -0.15 -5.91
C LEU A 218 24.78 0.38 -6.95
N ASN A 219 24.47 0.20 -8.24
CA ASN A 219 25.30 0.63 -9.35
C ASN A 219 24.92 2.03 -9.86
N LYS A 220 25.70 3.06 -9.49
CA LYS A 220 25.47 4.46 -9.92
C LYS A 220 25.66 4.72 -11.43
N LYS A 221 26.29 3.81 -12.20
CA LYS A 221 26.47 3.99 -13.65
C LYS A 221 25.20 3.68 -14.46
N ALA A 222 24.23 2.96 -13.87
CA ALA A 222 22.90 2.78 -14.45
C ALA A 222 22.04 4.02 -14.17
N ILE A 223 22.30 5.08 -14.92
CA ILE A 223 21.60 6.36 -14.81
C ILE A 223 20.12 6.18 -15.17
N ILE A 224 19.24 6.91 -14.47
CA ILE A 224 17.85 7.34 -14.78
C ILE A 224 16.86 7.18 -13.61
N ASP A 225 17.29 6.91 -12.37
CA ASP A 225 16.38 7.04 -11.22
C ASP A 225 16.95 7.82 -10.03
N ASN A 226 16.58 9.11 -9.94
CA ASN A 226 16.67 9.92 -8.71
C ASN A 226 15.68 9.44 -7.61
N ARG A 227 15.29 8.16 -7.63
CA ARG A 227 14.43 7.57 -6.61
C ARG A 227 15.33 6.97 -5.55
N ASN A 228 15.33 7.57 -4.37
CA ASN A 228 15.98 7.05 -3.16
C ASN A 228 15.35 5.72 -2.65
N PHE A 229 14.45 5.10 -3.43
CA PHE A 229 13.60 3.98 -3.06
C PHE A 229 13.41 3.04 -4.27
N HIS A 230 13.86 1.80 -4.14
CA HIS A 230 13.81 0.77 -5.16
C HIS A 230 13.00 -0.44 -4.68
N GLN A 231 12.01 -0.89 -5.44
CA GLN A 231 11.26 -2.11 -5.12
C GLN A 231 11.89 -3.32 -5.80
N ILE A 232 12.23 -4.34 -5.02
CA ILE A 232 12.71 -5.63 -5.50
C ILE A 232 11.56 -6.64 -5.38
N SER A 233 11.14 -7.22 -6.49
CA SER A 233 10.07 -8.24 -6.48
C SER A 233 10.68 -9.63 -6.34
N ILE A 234 10.19 -10.41 -5.37
CA ILE A 234 10.71 -11.72 -5.03
C ILE A 234 9.60 -12.75 -5.21
N LYS A 235 9.85 -13.76 -6.03
CA LYS A 235 8.96 -14.90 -6.22
C LYS A 235 9.71 -16.16 -5.83
N THR A 236 9.35 -16.72 -4.68
CA THR A 236 9.86 -18.00 -4.20
C THR A 236 8.83 -19.08 -4.53
N TYR A 237 9.23 -20.20 -5.12
CA TYR A 237 8.28 -21.27 -5.43
C TYR A 237 8.94 -22.65 -5.43
N THR A 238 8.15 -23.66 -5.13
CA THR A 238 8.46 -25.07 -5.37
C THR A 238 7.60 -25.55 -6.54
N VAL A 239 7.61 -26.85 -6.86
CA VAL A 239 6.75 -27.41 -7.91
C VAL A 239 5.27 -27.17 -7.60
N ASP A 240 4.90 -27.21 -6.32
CA ASP A 240 3.50 -27.21 -5.87
C ASP A 240 3.06 -25.87 -5.25
N THR A 241 4.00 -25.08 -4.70
CA THR A 241 3.67 -23.89 -3.89
C THR A 241 4.38 -22.63 -4.38
N VAL A 242 3.69 -21.48 -4.38
CA VAL A 242 4.25 -20.18 -4.81
C VAL A 242 4.05 -19.10 -3.73
N PHE A 243 5.14 -18.45 -3.33
CA PHE A 243 5.18 -17.30 -2.44
C PHE A 243 5.63 -16.05 -3.21
N LYS A 244 4.78 -15.01 -3.24
CA LYS A 244 5.11 -13.71 -3.84
C LYS A 244 5.31 -12.66 -2.76
N SER A 245 6.35 -11.87 -2.89
CA SER A 245 6.68 -10.83 -1.93
C SER A 245 7.47 -9.71 -2.58
N SER A 246 7.66 -8.60 -1.86
CA SER A 246 8.51 -7.50 -2.32
C SER A 246 9.24 -6.85 -1.16
N ILE A 247 10.42 -6.32 -1.44
CA ILE A 247 11.28 -5.60 -0.48
C ILE A 247 11.58 -4.22 -1.05
N TRP A 248 11.64 -3.23 -0.18
CA TRP A 248 12.06 -1.88 -0.53
C TRP A 248 13.51 -1.64 -0.11
N ALA A 249 14.37 -1.28 -1.06
CA ALA A 249 15.75 -0.88 -0.81
C ALA A 249 15.85 0.65 -0.90
N LYS A 250 16.29 1.31 0.17
CA LYS A 250 16.41 2.78 0.25
C LYS A 250 17.86 3.24 0.30
N GLU A 251 18.20 4.25 -0.50
CA GLU A 251 19.42 5.06 -0.35
C GLU A 251 19.04 6.32 0.44
N LEU A 252 19.55 6.46 1.67
CA LEU A 252 19.29 7.63 2.50
C LEU A 252 20.50 8.55 2.50
N GLU A 253 20.23 9.85 2.41
CA GLU A 253 21.24 10.89 2.58
C GLU A 253 21.42 11.19 4.08
N ASN A 254 22.52 11.86 4.42
CA ASN A 254 22.73 12.44 5.74
C ASN A 254 22.33 13.93 5.79
N TYR A 255 21.87 14.50 4.68
CA TYR A 255 21.44 15.90 4.63
C TYR A 255 20.13 16.09 3.84
N TYR A 256 19.32 17.05 4.26
CA TYR A 256 18.11 17.48 3.57
C TYR A 256 18.13 19.00 3.40
N TYR A 257 17.74 19.46 2.22
CA TYR A 257 17.57 20.87 1.93
C TYR A 257 16.11 21.15 1.59
N ASN A 258 15.45 21.95 2.43
CA ASN A 258 14.10 22.40 2.19
C ASN A 258 14.10 23.54 1.15
N GLU A 259 13.47 23.32 -0.01
CA GLU A 259 13.37 24.34 -1.06
C GLU A 259 12.32 25.38 -0.69
N ILE A 260 12.74 26.65 -0.63
CA ILE A 260 11.84 27.76 -0.32
C ILE A 260 11.03 28.05 -1.60
N PRO A 261 9.69 28.01 -1.55
CA PRO A 261 8.85 28.35 -2.68
C PRO A 261 9.17 29.76 -3.23
N PRO A 262 9.10 29.99 -4.55
CA PRO A 262 9.31 31.32 -5.14
C PRO A 262 8.42 32.42 -4.52
N ASP A 263 7.19 32.06 -4.12
CA ASP A 263 6.25 32.96 -3.44
C ASP A 263 6.76 33.45 -2.06
N TYR A 264 7.72 32.75 -1.48
CA TYR A 264 8.39 33.06 -0.22
C TYR A 264 9.84 33.52 -0.43
N THR A 265 10.29 33.67 -1.68
CA THR A 265 11.58 34.27 -1.99
C THR A 265 11.50 35.78 -1.77
N MET A 266 12.28 36.28 -0.82
CA MET A 266 12.29 37.72 -0.50
C MET A 266 12.91 38.54 -1.63
N LEU A 267 13.97 38.04 -2.26
CA LEU A 267 14.71 38.71 -3.32
C LEU A 267 15.36 37.68 -4.24
N GLY A 268 14.97 37.67 -5.50
CA GLY A 268 15.62 36.96 -6.59
C GLY A 268 16.17 37.96 -7.59
N VAL A 269 17.38 37.70 -8.09
CA VAL A 269 18.02 38.50 -9.13
C VAL A 269 18.37 37.62 -10.30
N GLU A 270 18.02 38.08 -11.49
CA GLU A 270 18.30 37.38 -12.73
C GLU A 270 18.92 38.34 -13.75
N LEU A 271 20.05 37.94 -14.32
CA LEU A 271 20.74 38.64 -15.39
C LEU A 271 20.63 37.79 -16.65
N ILE A 272 20.18 38.38 -17.75
CA ILE A 272 19.97 37.71 -19.03
C ILE A 272 20.77 38.46 -20.08
N ILE A 273 21.62 37.73 -20.80
CA ILE A 273 22.43 38.25 -21.90
C ILE A 273 21.99 37.51 -23.16
N GLN A 274 21.37 38.22 -24.09
CA GLN A 274 20.86 37.68 -25.35
C GLN A 274 21.73 38.12 -26.52
N ASN A 275 21.57 37.47 -27.67
CA ASN A 275 22.36 37.71 -28.89
C ASN A 275 23.87 37.45 -28.73
N LEU A 276 24.26 36.52 -27.86
CA LEU A 276 25.65 36.09 -27.78
C LEU A 276 26.00 35.25 -29.02
N PHE A 277 27.22 35.46 -29.55
CA PHE A 277 27.73 34.77 -30.75
C PHE A 277 26.83 34.89 -31.99
N SER A 278 26.10 35.99 -32.14
CA SER A 278 25.31 36.31 -33.34
C SER A 278 25.77 37.62 -33.99
N GLU A 279 25.23 37.94 -35.17
CA GLU A 279 25.49 39.20 -35.87
C GLU A 279 24.79 40.41 -35.20
N PHE A 280 23.87 40.16 -34.27
CA PHE A 280 23.15 41.19 -33.56
C PHE A 280 23.92 41.65 -32.32
N THR A 281 23.83 42.94 -32.02
CA THR A 281 24.39 43.49 -30.77
C THR A 281 23.79 42.80 -29.54
N PRO A 282 24.62 42.37 -28.55
CA PRO A 282 24.15 41.80 -27.31
C PRO A 282 23.15 42.69 -26.57
N ILE A 283 22.14 42.07 -25.96
CA ILE A 283 21.12 42.74 -25.15
C ILE A 283 21.24 42.25 -23.72
N PHE A 284 21.27 43.18 -22.77
CA PHE A 284 21.39 42.90 -21.34
C PHE A 284 20.08 43.23 -20.66
N ASN A 285 19.42 42.22 -20.11
CA ASN A 285 18.20 42.38 -19.32
C ASN A 285 18.49 41.96 -17.88
N THR A 286 17.89 42.68 -16.93
CA THR A 286 17.92 42.35 -15.51
C THR A 286 16.49 42.18 -15.05
N ASN A 287 16.24 41.14 -14.25
CA ASN A 287 14.99 40.95 -13.54
C ASN A 287 15.27 40.89 -12.03
N ILE A 288 14.55 41.69 -11.25
CA ILE A 288 14.59 41.72 -9.80
C ILE A 288 13.17 41.47 -9.31
N TYR A 289 12.96 40.39 -8.59
CA TYR A 289 11.64 40.00 -8.12
C TYR A 289 11.67 39.55 -6.67
N GLY A 290 10.54 39.57 -6.00
CA GLY A 290 10.45 39.06 -4.64
C GLY A 290 9.12 39.33 -3.96
N ASN A 291 8.96 38.72 -2.79
CA ASN A 291 7.79 38.83 -1.94
C ASN A 291 8.23 39.11 -0.50
N PHE A 292 7.82 40.23 0.07
CA PHE A 292 8.06 40.60 1.46
C PHE A 292 6.80 40.38 2.31
N LEU A 293 6.89 39.49 3.30
CA LEU A 293 5.74 39.00 4.07
C LEU A 293 5.77 39.53 5.51
N PHE A 294 4.77 40.32 5.89
CA PHE A 294 4.67 40.93 7.22
C PHE A 294 4.22 39.93 8.30
N LYS A 295 4.65 40.10 9.56
CA LYS A 295 4.38 39.16 10.68
C LYS A 295 2.94 38.66 10.82
N LYS A 296 1.94 39.55 10.74
CA LYS A 296 0.51 39.18 10.89
C LYS A 296 -0.11 38.82 9.54
N SER A 297 -0.61 39.84 8.85
CA SER A 297 -1.28 39.71 7.56
C SER A 297 -0.71 40.74 6.58
N GLY A 298 -0.61 40.35 5.32
CA GLY A 298 -0.21 41.20 4.21
C GLY A 298 1.15 40.90 3.60
N ALA A 299 1.36 41.37 2.38
CA ALA A 299 2.55 41.10 1.58
C ALA A 299 2.83 42.27 0.63
N ILE A 300 4.10 42.54 0.36
CA ILE A 300 4.53 43.34 -0.79
C ILE A 300 5.20 42.41 -1.79
N SER A 301 4.59 42.22 -2.95
CA SER A 301 5.22 41.55 -4.10
C SER A 301 5.77 42.62 -5.03
N TYR A 302 6.93 42.36 -5.63
CA TYR A 302 7.50 43.23 -6.64
C TYR A 302 8.19 42.42 -7.74
N ASP A 303 8.13 42.94 -8.95
CA ASP A 303 8.81 42.43 -10.13
C ASP A 303 9.29 43.65 -10.94
N PHE A 304 10.57 43.68 -11.30
CA PHE A 304 11.19 44.74 -12.07
C PHE A 304 12.07 44.12 -13.14
N GLN A 305 11.69 44.31 -14.39
CA GLN A 305 12.37 43.77 -15.56
C GLN A 305 12.81 44.88 -16.51
N THR A 306 14.08 44.86 -16.91
CA THR A 306 14.58 45.77 -17.96
C THR A 306 14.47 45.11 -19.34
N PHE A 307 14.23 45.93 -20.38
CA PHE A 307 14.19 45.48 -21.77
C PHE A 307 15.11 46.36 -22.64
N GLY A 308 16.06 45.75 -23.36
CA GLY A 308 16.77 46.38 -24.48
C GLY A 308 18.18 46.90 -24.20
N LYS A 309 18.69 47.77 -25.08
CA LYS A 309 20.02 48.39 -24.97
C LYS A 309 19.98 49.49 -23.90
N PHE A 310 20.89 49.43 -22.92
CA PHE A 310 21.09 50.47 -21.90
C PHE A 310 21.51 51.81 -22.54
N ASN A 311 20.58 52.55 -23.13
CA ASN A 311 20.73 53.99 -23.34
C ASN A 311 20.26 54.70 -22.07
N LYS A 312 21.02 55.73 -21.67
CA LYS A 312 21.02 56.42 -20.36
C LYS A 312 19.68 57.01 -19.87
N THR A 313 18.54 56.86 -20.57
CA THR A 313 17.32 57.64 -20.27
C THR A 313 16.03 56.86 -19.98
N ASP A 314 15.86 55.59 -20.35
CA ASP A 314 14.50 55.01 -20.38
C ASP A 314 14.30 53.75 -19.50
N LEU A 315 14.99 53.64 -18.36
CA LEU A 315 14.69 52.53 -17.42
C LEU A 315 13.20 52.53 -17.01
N TRP A 316 12.64 53.72 -16.82
CA TRP A 316 11.23 53.89 -16.51
C TRP A 316 10.36 53.62 -17.74
N ASP A 317 10.62 54.23 -18.89
CA ASP A 317 9.73 54.13 -20.06
C ASP A 317 9.76 52.77 -20.77
N LYS A 318 10.92 52.08 -20.77
CA LYS A 318 11.10 50.80 -21.46
C LYS A 318 11.11 49.59 -20.53
N GLY A 319 11.33 49.78 -19.23
CA GLY A 319 11.21 48.73 -18.23
C GLY A 319 9.78 48.23 -18.07
N ARG A 320 9.64 47.08 -17.42
CA ARG A 320 8.38 46.60 -16.87
C ARG A 320 8.52 46.50 -15.38
N TYR A 321 7.51 46.95 -14.65
CA TYR A 321 7.51 46.82 -13.20
C TYR A 321 6.11 46.63 -12.66
N GLU A 322 5.95 45.78 -11.67
CA GLU A 322 4.72 45.62 -10.89
C GLU A 322 5.08 45.61 -9.41
N ILE A 323 4.39 46.41 -8.61
CA ILE A 323 4.43 46.36 -7.14
C ILE A 323 3.01 46.10 -6.65
N SER A 324 2.83 45.10 -5.80
CA SER A 324 1.54 44.70 -5.24
C SER A 324 1.61 44.69 -3.72
N TYR A 325 0.75 45.47 -3.06
CA TYR A 325 0.54 45.40 -1.62
C TYR A 325 -0.79 44.73 -1.32
N LYS A 326 -0.76 43.60 -0.59
CA LYS A 326 -1.95 42.86 -0.16
C LYS A 326 -2.08 42.95 1.36
N TYR A 327 -3.29 43.12 1.88
CA TYR A 327 -3.60 43.08 3.31
C TYR A 327 -5.09 42.80 3.53
N LYS A 328 -5.45 41.68 4.20
CA LYS A 328 -6.84 41.37 4.64
C LYS A 328 -7.94 41.71 3.61
N GLY A 329 -7.87 41.14 2.41
CA GLY A 329 -8.86 41.38 1.34
C GLY A 329 -8.67 42.67 0.55
N PHE A 330 -7.79 43.56 0.99
CA PHE A 330 -7.32 44.73 0.25
C PHE A 330 -6.08 44.39 -0.57
N ASN A 331 -6.01 44.87 -1.80
CA ASN A 331 -4.90 44.65 -2.73
C ASN A 331 -4.72 45.90 -3.59
N ILE A 332 -3.57 46.57 -3.47
CA ILE A 332 -3.14 47.63 -4.37
C ILE A 332 -2.09 47.06 -5.30
N LYS A 333 -2.20 47.32 -6.59
CA LYS A 333 -1.13 47.12 -7.56
C LYS A 333 -0.77 48.43 -8.23
N VAL A 334 0.50 48.64 -8.50
CA VAL A 334 1.02 49.80 -9.25
C VAL A 334 2.07 49.32 -10.23
N GLY A 335 2.12 49.93 -11.41
CA GLY A 335 3.07 49.60 -12.47
C GLY A 335 2.38 49.17 -13.74
N ASP A 336 3.00 48.28 -14.51
CA ASP A 336 2.49 47.75 -15.77
C ASP A 336 1.52 46.59 -15.50
N LEU A 337 0.22 46.89 -15.61
CA LEU A 337 -0.88 45.99 -15.26
C LEU A 337 -1.63 45.54 -16.52
N PRO A 338 -2.13 44.29 -16.55
CA PRO A 338 -3.07 43.86 -17.58
C PRO A 338 -4.43 44.55 -17.38
N ILE A 339 -4.93 45.17 -18.43
CA ILE A 339 -6.28 45.71 -18.54
C ILE A 339 -7.19 44.58 -18.98
N VAL A 340 -8.19 44.22 -18.15
CA VAL A 340 -9.07 43.05 -18.40
C VAL A 340 -10.52 43.47 -18.64
N ILE A 341 -10.88 44.72 -18.34
CA ILE A 341 -12.25 45.24 -18.44
C ILE A 341 -12.33 46.17 -19.66
N GLY A 342 -13.06 45.77 -20.71
CA GLY A 342 -13.10 46.48 -21.99
C GLY A 342 -12.15 45.88 -23.02
N HIS A 343 -10.98 46.48 -23.18
CA HIS A 343 -9.89 45.98 -24.04
C HIS A 343 -8.82 45.20 -23.25
N ASN A 344 -8.31 44.11 -23.85
CA ASN A 344 -7.13 43.39 -23.35
C ASN A 344 -5.88 44.15 -23.78
N LEU A 345 -5.38 45.01 -22.90
CA LEU A 345 -4.23 45.88 -23.14
C LEU A 345 -3.27 45.78 -21.95
N TYR A 346 -2.02 46.17 -22.15
CA TYR A 346 -1.05 46.29 -21.06
C TYR A 346 -0.81 47.77 -20.81
N GLY A 347 -1.08 48.23 -19.60
CA GLY A 347 -1.09 49.64 -19.27
C GLY A 347 -0.40 49.92 -17.95
N ARG A 348 0.31 51.04 -17.89
CA ARG A 348 0.97 51.52 -16.70
C ARG A 348 0.03 52.37 -15.86
N GLY A 349 -0.14 52.03 -14.59
CA GLY A 349 -0.96 52.81 -13.66
C GLY A 349 -1.16 52.10 -12.34
N GLY A 350 -2.39 52.11 -11.83
CA GLY A 350 -2.73 51.56 -10.53
C GLY A 350 -4.05 50.80 -10.53
N MET A 351 -4.14 49.78 -9.69
CA MET A 351 -5.36 49.02 -9.43
C MET A 351 -5.54 48.85 -7.93
N ILE A 352 -6.76 49.06 -7.46
CA ILE A 352 -7.16 48.82 -6.09
C ILE A 352 -8.29 47.80 -6.11
N THR A 353 -8.11 46.70 -5.39
CA THR A 353 -9.14 45.70 -5.16
C THR A 353 -9.41 45.62 -3.67
N THR A 354 -10.66 45.68 -3.24
CA THR A 354 -11.05 45.43 -1.86
C THR A 354 -12.15 44.39 -1.80
N LYS A 355 -12.00 43.41 -0.91
CA LYS A 355 -12.98 42.36 -0.66
C LYS A 355 -13.43 42.45 0.80
N LEU A 356 -14.71 42.73 1.00
CA LEU A 356 -15.37 42.83 2.28
C LEU A 356 -16.50 41.80 2.31
N GLU A 357 -16.29 40.68 3.00
CA GLU A 357 -17.24 39.56 3.08
C GLU A 357 -17.72 39.07 1.69
N GLN A 358 -18.98 39.38 1.35
CA GLN A 358 -19.67 39.04 0.10
C GLN A 358 -19.44 40.07 -1.01
N HIS A 359 -18.80 41.20 -0.72
CA HIS A 359 -18.61 42.32 -1.62
C HIS A 359 -17.16 42.39 -2.11
N LYS A 360 -16.97 42.62 -3.40
CA LYS A 360 -15.67 42.90 -4.03
C LYS A 360 -15.79 44.17 -4.87
N PHE A 361 -14.92 45.13 -4.62
CA PHE A 361 -14.77 46.33 -5.43
C PHE A 361 -13.40 46.32 -6.09
N GLU A 362 -13.33 46.77 -7.34
CA GLU A 362 -12.09 46.85 -8.10
C GLU A 362 -12.11 48.12 -8.92
N ILE A 363 -11.09 48.96 -8.78
CA ILE A 363 -10.87 50.17 -9.57
C ILE A 363 -9.49 50.06 -10.20
N ILE A 364 -9.39 50.30 -11.50
CA ILE A 364 -8.13 50.31 -12.23
C ILE A 364 -8.06 51.58 -13.07
N SER A 365 -6.89 52.21 -13.10
CA SER A 365 -6.60 53.30 -14.02
C SER A 365 -5.20 53.11 -14.58
N THR A 366 -5.08 53.09 -15.90
CA THR A 366 -3.82 52.79 -16.59
C THR A 366 -3.70 53.60 -17.87
N LYS A 367 -2.46 53.86 -18.30
CA LYS A 367 -2.13 54.35 -19.64
C LYS A 367 -1.45 53.22 -20.41
N SER A 368 -1.97 52.86 -21.58
CA SER A 368 -1.37 51.85 -22.46
C SER A 368 0.12 52.11 -22.69
N VAL A 369 0.93 51.05 -22.67
CA VAL A 369 2.37 51.14 -22.94
C VAL A 369 2.66 51.10 -24.45
N PHE A 370 1.67 50.70 -25.26
CA PHE A 370 1.80 50.56 -26.72
C PHE A 370 1.09 51.68 -27.50
N THR A 371 0.11 52.35 -26.88
CA THR A 371 -0.74 53.36 -27.51
C THR A 371 -0.96 54.53 -26.54
N ASP A 372 -1.45 55.67 -27.02
CA ASP A 372 -1.79 56.81 -26.17
C ASP A 372 -3.14 56.68 -25.44
N LEU A 373 -3.69 55.46 -25.39
CA LEU A 373 -4.97 55.16 -24.76
C LEU A 373 -4.85 55.17 -23.23
N MET A 374 -5.64 56.01 -22.59
CA MET A 374 -5.91 56.00 -21.16
C MET A 374 -7.16 55.18 -20.88
N HIS A 375 -7.14 54.43 -19.79
CA HIS A 375 -8.21 53.55 -19.35
C HIS A 375 -8.48 53.79 -17.87
N ILE A 376 -9.76 53.85 -17.52
CA ILE A 376 -10.23 53.77 -16.13
C ILE A 376 -11.43 52.85 -16.08
N ALA A 377 -11.46 51.93 -15.12
CA ALA A 377 -12.61 51.06 -14.91
C ALA A 377 -12.89 50.84 -13.42
N GLY A 378 -14.16 50.62 -13.12
CA GLY A 378 -14.64 50.26 -11.80
C GLY A 378 -15.59 49.07 -11.91
N THR A 379 -15.44 48.07 -11.04
CA THR A 379 -16.40 46.98 -10.90
C THR A 379 -16.78 46.76 -9.45
N TYR A 380 -18.03 46.38 -9.25
CA TYR A 380 -18.58 45.91 -8.00
C TYR A 380 -19.15 44.51 -8.23
N GLN A 381 -18.81 43.58 -7.35
CA GLN A 381 -19.32 42.22 -7.36
C GLN A 381 -19.85 41.87 -5.98
N PHE A 382 -21.09 41.42 -5.93
CA PHE A 382 -21.70 40.78 -4.78
C PHE A 382 -21.74 39.27 -5.01
N GLN A 383 -21.37 38.47 -4.01
CA GLN A 383 -21.39 37.02 -4.07
C GLN A 383 -22.01 36.43 -2.80
N THR A 384 -23.11 35.69 -2.95
CA THR A 384 -23.79 35.02 -1.84
C THR A 384 -22.98 33.81 -1.34
N GLN A 385 -23.31 33.32 -0.14
CA GLN A 385 -22.71 32.09 0.40
C GLN A 385 -22.88 30.87 -0.53
N ASN A 386 -24.00 30.81 -1.26
CA ASN A 386 -24.28 29.74 -2.24
C ASN A 386 -23.55 29.93 -3.59
N LYS A 387 -22.60 30.87 -3.67
CA LYS A 387 -21.82 31.22 -4.87
C LYS A 387 -22.65 31.81 -6.01
N ASN A 388 -23.87 32.27 -5.76
CA ASN A 388 -24.56 33.16 -6.71
C ASN A 388 -23.86 34.51 -6.69
N SER A 389 -23.78 35.19 -7.83
CA SER A 389 -23.08 36.47 -7.92
C SER A 389 -23.80 37.46 -8.81
N LEU A 390 -23.72 38.73 -8.44
CA LEU A 390 -24.10 39.87 -9.25
C LEU A 390 -22.85 40.72 -9.42
N LYS A 391 -22.48 41.03 -10.66
CA LYS A 391 -21.37 41.93 -10.98
C LYS A 391 -21.91 43.08 -11.81
N ILE A 392 -21.49 44.29 -11.50
CA ILE A 392 -21.69 45.47 -12.34
C ILE A 392 -20.36 46.18 -12.50
N GLY A 393 -20.21 46.93 -13.58
CA GLY A 393 -19.03 47.75 -13.76
C GLY A 393 -19.15 48.69 -14.93
N THR A 394 -18.18 49.59 -15.00
CA THR A 394 -18.04 50.52 -16.10
C THR A 394 -16.57 50.72 -16.41
N SER A 395 -16.26 50.99 -17.67
CA SER A 395 -14.93 51.44 -18.09
C SER A 395 -15.05 52.60 -19.04
N TYR A 396 -14.12 53.53 -18.94
CA TYR A 396 -13.96 54.66 -19.83
C TYR A 396 -12.56 54.61 -20.44
N GLU A 397 -12.51 54.77 -21.76
CA GLU A 397 -11.27 54.77 -22.52
C GLU A 397 -11.19 56.04 -23.38
N SER A 398 -10.01 56.65 -23.41
CA SER A 398 -9.79 57.90 -24.16
C SER A 398 -8.35 57.98 -24.63
N ASP A 399 -8.11 58.44 -25.85
CA ASP A 399 -6.77 58.73 -26.34
C ASP A 399 -6.34 60.18 -26.06
N LYS A 400 -5.04 60.44 -26.16
CA LYS A 400 -4.44 61.77 -25.86
C LYS A 400 -5.05 62.92 -26.68
N ASP A 401 -5.42 62.67 -27.93
CA ASP A 401 -6.02 63.67 -28.83
C ASP A 401 -7.55 63.71 -28.74
N LYS A 402 -8.16 62.87 -27.88
CA LYS A 402 -9.62 62.65 -27.78
C LYS A 402 -10.27 62.26 -29.11
N LYS A 403 -9.51 61.70 -30.06
CA LYS A 403 -10.01 61.14 -31.31
C LYS A 403 -10.91 59.93 -31.06
N VAL A 404 -10.76 59.25 -29.93
CA VAL A 404 -11.61 58.14 -29.52
C VAL A 404 -11.99 58.32 -28.06
N ASN A 405 -13.29 58.28 -27.77
CA ASN A 405 -13.81 58.22 -26.41
C ASN A 405 -14.82 57.07 -26.33
N SER A 406 -14.61 56.12 -25.43
CA SER A 406 -15.55 55.03 -25.22
C SER A 406 -15.96 54.89 -23.76
N LEU A 407 -17.20 54.48 -23.56
CA LEU A 407 -17.77 54.18 -22.26
C LEU A 407 -18.48 52.84 -22.37
N ILE A 408 -18.04 51.88 -21.57
CA ILE A 408 -18.57 50.52 -21.51
C ILE A 408 -19.24 50.35 -20.16
N TYR A 409 -20.39 49.70 -20.16
CA TYR A 409 -21.11 49.29 -18.98
C TYR A 409 -21.31 47.78 -19.04
N ILE A 410 -21.03 47.10 -17.93
CA ILE A 410 -21.04 45.64 -17.84
C ILE A 410 -21.94 45.26 -16.68
N GLY A 411 -22.82 44.29 -16.89
CA GLY A 411 -23.58 43.61 -15.86
C GLY A 411 -23.41 42.10 -16.02
N ALA A 412 -23.24 41.37 -14.93
CA ALA A 412 -23.21 39.92 -14.96
C ALA A 412 -24.00 39.33 -13.80
N ILE A 413 -24.69 38.22 -14.05
CA ILE A 413 -25.42 37.45 -13.05
C ILE A 413 -24.96 36.01 -13.17
N GLY A 414 -24.35 35.51 -12.11
CA GLY A 414 -24.04 34.10 -11.90
C GLY A 414 -25.06 33.48 -10.95
N TYR A 415 -25.66 32.38 -11.34
CA TYR A 415 -26.59 31.62 -10.51
C TYR A 415 -26.29 30.13 -10.62
N GLY A 416 -26.34 29.41 -9.50
CA GLY A 416 -26.16 27.98 -9.48
C GLY A 416 -27.03 27.29 -8.46
N ASN A 417 -27.76 26.28 -8.90
CA ASN A 417 -28.39 25.30 -8.02
C ASN A 417 -28.38 23.91 -8.68
N GLU A 418 -28.77 22.88 -7.93
CA GLU A 418 -28.78 21.49 -8.43
C GLU A 418 -29.86 21.27 -9.50
N THR A 419 -31.01 21.97 -9.40
CA THR A 419 -32.18 21.76 -10.26
C THR A 419 -32.04 22.38 -11.66
N LEU A 420 -31.64 23.65 -11.73
CA LEU A 420 -31.51 24.44 -12.97
C LEU A 420 -30.11 24.33 -13.58
N GLY A 421 -29.13 23.87 -12.80
CA GLY A 421 -27.71 23.87 -13.18
C GLY A 421 -27.04 25.18 -12.77
N ARG A 422 -25.80 25.36 -13.22
CA ARG A 422 -25.02 26.59 -13.03
C ARG A 422 -25.02 27.39 -14.31
N PHE A 423 -25.39 28.66 -14.24
CA PHE A 423 -25.28 29.57 -15.35
C PHE A 423 -24.64 30.89 -14.94
N ASN A 424 -23.95 31.51 -15.89
CA ASN A 424 -23.43 32.87 -15.77
C ASN A 424 -23.82 33.61 -17.03
N ILE A 425 -24.52 34.73 -16.87
CA ILE A 425 -24.92 35.60 -17.97
C ILE A 425 -24.20 36.92 -17.76
N THR A 426 -23.38 37.33 -18.72
CA THR A 426 -22.78 38.66 -18.75
C THR A 426 -23.39 39.43 -19.92
N GLY A 427 -23.86 40.64 -19.67
CA GLY A 427 -24.23 41.60 -20.70
C GLY A 427 -23.35 42.84 -20.59
N ALA A 428 -23.00 43.44 -21.71
CA ALA A 428 -22.37 44.75 -21.72
C ALA A 428 -22.90 45.60 -22.88
N PHE A 429 -22.88 46.91 -22.68
CA PHE A 429 -23.14 47.86 -23.74
C PHE A 429 -22.02 48.91 -23.76
N SER A 430 -21.59 49.28 -24.96
CA SER A 430 -20.52 50.25 -25.17
C SER A 430 -21.02 51.40 -26.02
N THR A 431 -20.66 52.62 -25.64
CA THR A 431 -20.79 53.80 -26.49
C THR A 431 -19.41 54.24 -26.90
N ALA A 432 -19.15 54.43 -28.19
CA ALA A 432 -17.87 54.92 -28.68
C ALA A 432 -18.12 56.14 -29.57
N SER A 433 -17.38 57.22 -29.33
CA SER A 433 -17.37 58.43 -30.13
C SER A 433 -16.00 58.54 -30.81
N TRP A 434 -16.02 58.55 -32.14
CA TRP A 434 -14.85 58.77 -32.97
C TRP A 434 -14.87 60.20 -33.49
N TYR A 435 -13.76 60.93 -33.35
CA TYR A 435 -13.59 62.31 -33.79
C TYR A 435 -12.58 62.31 -34.94
N PHE A 436 -13.08 62.05 -36.15
CA PHE A 436 -12.34 62.16 -37.41
C PHE A 436 -12.64 63.54 -38.03
N SER A 437 -13.33 63.59 -39.19
CA SER A 437 -13.81 64.85 -39.79
C SER A 437 -15.16 65.30 -39.19
N GLU A 438 -16.04 64.34 -38.88
CA GLU A 438 -17.28 64.52 -38.12
C GLU A 438 -17.32 63.62 -36.87
N LYS A 439 -18.14 63.98 -35.87
CA LYS A 439 -18.33 63.17 -34.66
C LYS A 439 -19.25 61.98 -34.98
N LYS A 440 -18.71 60.76 -34.99
CA LYS A 440 -19.49 59.52 -35.18
C LYS A 440 -19.68 58.79 -33.85
N GLN A 441 -20.93 58.66 -33.41
CA GLN A 441 -21.27 57.90 -32.21
C GLN A 441 -21.82 56.52 -32.57
N GLN A 442 -21.29 55.48 -31.94
CA GLN A 442 -21.71 54.09 -32.13
C GLN A 442 -22.11 53.47 -30.80
N ILE A 443 -23.16 52.65 -30.85
CA ILE A 443 -23.63 51.86 -29.71
C ILE A 443 -23.44 50.39 -30.07
N GLY A 444 -22.76 49.66 -29.19
CA GLY A 444 -22.54 48.24 -29.34
C GLY A 444 -23.00 47.46 -28.12
N TYR A 445 -23.27 46.18 -28.34
CA TYR A 445 -23.84 45.24 -27.39
C TYR A 445 -23.00 43.97 -27.35
N PHE A 446 -22.85 43.44 -26.15
CA PHE A 446 -22.15 42.20 -25.85
C PHE A 446 -23.00 41.34 -24.93
N GLY A 447 -23.00 40.04 -25.18
CA GLY A 447 -23.64 39.04 -24.35
C GLY A 447 -22.76 37.80 -24.25
N GLU A 448 -22.66 37.23 -23.06
CA GLU A 448 -22.00 35.97 -22.78
C GLU A 448 -22.91 35.12 -21.91
N LEU A 449 -23.01 33.84 -22.23
CA LEU A 449 -23.74 32.82 -21.49
C LEU A 449 -22.83 31.63 -21.30
N SER A 450 -22.51 31.31 -20.05
CA SER A 450 -21.97 30.02 -19.65
C SER A 450 -23.06 29.24 -18.95
N TYR A 451 -23.27 27.99 -19.34
CA TYR A 451 -24.23 27.07 -18.75
C TYR A 451 -23.59 25.70 -18.55
N PHE A 452 -23.78 25.14 -17.36
CA PHE A 452 -23.28 23.83 -16.99
C PHE A 452 -24.34 23.08 -16.19
N LYS A 453 -24.69 21.87 -16.64
CA LYS A 453 -25.60 21.00 -15.91
C LYS A 453 -25.19 19.54 -16.09
N ASN A 454 -25.20 18.82 -14.98
CA ASN A 454 -25.07 17.37 -14.98
C ASN A 454 -26.47 16.78 -14.80
N ILE A 455 -26.88 15.90 -15.71
CA ILE A 455 -28.14 15.15 -15.63
C ILE A 455 -27.78 13.68 -15.75
N ASN A 456 -27.96 12.92 -14.68
CA ASN A 456 -27.58 11.50 -14.60
C ASN A 456 -26.11 11.28 -14.99
N LYS A 457 -25.87 10.56 -16.09
CA LYS A 457 -24.53 10.25 -16.63
C LYS A 457 -24.10 11.22 -17.75
N THR A 458 -24.83 12.31 -17.96
CA THR A 458 -24.58 13.29 -19.03
C THR A 458 -24.19 14.64 -18.46
N ASN A 459 -23.07 15.19 -18.93
CA ASN A 459 -22.64 16.54 -18.64
C ASN A 459 -22.94 17.41 -19.86
N TYR A 460 -23.71 18.47 -19.65
CA TYR A 460 -24.02 19.49 -20.64
C TYR A 460 -23.23 20.75 -20.31
N THR A 461 -22.53 21.28 -21.30
CA THR A 461 -21.81 22.55 -21.23
C THR A 461 -22.18 23.38 -22.44
N LEU A 462 -22.52 24.64 -22.24
CA LEU A 462 -22.73 25.64 -23.28
C LEU A 462 -21.96 26.88 -22.88
N ASN A 463 -21.10 27.37 -23.76
CA ASN A 463 -20.49 28.70 -23.67
C ASN A 463 -20.83 29.43 -24.95
N ALA A 464 -21.58 30.51 -24.86
CA ALA A 464 -21.94 31.36 -25.96
C ALA A 464 -21.46 32.79 -25.68
N THR A 465 -20.91 33.45 -26.68
CA THR A 465 -20.48 34.83 -26.64
C THR A 465 -20.93 35.46 -27.95
N TYR A 466 -21.52 36.64 -27.86
CA TYR A 466 -21.94 37.43 -29.00
C TYR A 466 -21.60 38.88 -28.72
N ALA A 467 -20.88 39.53 -29.63
CA ALA A 467 -20.80 40.98 -29.68
C ALA A 467 -21.03 41.45 -31.11
N ASN A 468 -21.88 42.47 -31.26
CA ASN A 468 -22.05 43.10 -32.56
C ASN A 468 -20.78 43.84 -32.97
N ARG A 469 -20.74 44.28 -34.23
CA ARG A 469 -19.53 44.88 -34.81
C ARG A 469 -19.25 46.29 -34.27
N GLU A 470 -20.27 46.93 -33.73
CA GLU A 470 -20.21 48.25 -33.11
C GLU A 470 -19.79 48.18 -31.63
N TYR A 471 -19.69 46.98 -31.05
CA TYR A 471 -19.17 46.82 -29.68
C TYR A 471 -17.70 47.23 -29.61
N PHE A 472 -17.41 48.18 -28.73
CA PHE A 472 -16.08 48.70 -28.47
C PHE A 472 -15.45 47.89 -27.34
N GLY A 473 -14.75 46.80 -27.68
CA GLY A 473 -14.11 45.90 -26.74
C GLY A 473 -13.48 44.68 -27.40
N TYR A 474 -12.84 43.80 -26.61
CA TYR A 474 -12.11 42.63 -27.12
C TYR A 474 -12.95 41.68 -28.00
N PHE A 475 -14.26 41.60 -27.73
CA PHE A 475 -15.17 40.71 -28.44
C PHE A 475 -15.85 41.36 -29.65
N SER A 476 -15.44 42.57 -30.07
CA SER A 476 -16.05 43.30 -31.18
C SER A 476 -16.24 42.42 -32.43
N GLY A 477 -17.48 42.34 -32.90
CA GLY A 477 -17.87 41.54 -34.07
C GLY A 477 -17.56 40.05 -33.93
N ARG A 478 -17.49 39.49 -32.71
CA ARG A 478 -17.24 38.05 -32.47
C ARG A 478 -18.51 37.35 -32.02
N THR A 479 -18.78 36.22 -32.64
CA THR A 479 -19.71 35.22 -32.14
C THR A 479 -18.93 33.93 -31.88
N PHE A 480 -19.02 33.40 -30.67
CA PHE A 480 -18.43 32.13 -30.30
C PHE A 480 -19.48 31.29 -29.59
N ILE A 481 -19.73 30.07 -30.06
CA ILE A 481 -20.63 29.11 -29.42
C ILE A 481 -19.89 27.80 -29.29
N ASN A 482 -19.77 27.28 -28.07
CA ASN A 482 -19.22 25.98 -27.78
C ASN A 482 -20.24 25.20 -26.95
N MET A 483 -20.80 24.15 -27.53
CA MET A 483 -21.67 23.22 -26.83
C MET A 483 -20.96 21.89 -26.72
N LYS A 484 -20.97 21.31 -25.52
CA LYS A 484 -20.41 20.00 -25.26
C LYS A 484 -21.42 19.16 -24.50
N LEU A 485 -21.65 17.95 -25.03
CA LEU A 485 -22.39 16.88 -24.38
C LEU A 485 -21.41 15.74 -24.16
N PHE A 486 -21.18 15.39 -22.89
CA PHE A 486 -20.36 14.25 -22.52
C PHE A 486 -21.22 13.23 -21.79
N HIS A 487 -21.45 12.08 -22.40
CA HIS A 487 -22.30 11.02 -21.86
C HIS A 487 -21.47 9.79 -21.51
N VAL A 488 -21.61 9.29 -20.29
CA VAL A 488 -20.97 8.06 -19.83
C VAL A 488 -21.95 6.91 -19.95
N PHE A 489 -21.67 5.95 -20.84
CA PHE A 489 -22.49 4.73 -20.93
C PHE A 489 -22.11 3.76 -19.81
N SER A 490 -20.81 3.55 -19.61
CA SER A 490 -20.21 2.64 -18.61
C SER A 490 -18.86 3.19 -18.11
N GLU A 491 -18.23 2.51 -17.15
CA GLU A 491 -16.86 2.83 -16.70
C GLU A 491 -15.81 2.70 -17.82
N THR A 492 -16.14 1.98 -18.90
CA THR A 492 -15.25 1.73 -20.03
C THR A 492 -15.64 2.50 -21.29
N SER A 493 -16.84 3.09 -21.39
CA SER A 493 -17.33 3.71 -22.62
C SER A 493 -18.04 5.04 -22.39
N ASN A 494 -17.68 6.05 -23.19
CA ASN A 494 -18.29 7.39 -23.17
C ASN A 494 -18.35 8.02 -24.57
N LEU A 495 -19.30 8.92 -24.77
CA LEU A 495 -19.49 9.72 -25.98
C LEU A 495 -19.23 11.21 -25.67
N ASP A 496 -18.39 11.83 -26.49
CA ASP A 496 -18.15 13.28 -26.50
C ASP A 496 -18.71 13.86 -27.80
N VAL A 497 -19.81 14.63 -27.68
CA VAL A 497 -20.36 15.42 -28.78
C VAL A 497 -20.04 16.88 -28.53
N THR A 498 -19.34 17.52 -29.46
CA THR A 498 -18.96 18.92 -29.39
C THR A 498 -19.47 19.66 -30.63
N TYR A 499 -20.16 20.77 -30.44
CA TYR A 499 -20.46 21.77 -31.46
C TYR A 499 -19.64 23.03 -31.14
N SER A 500 -18.94 23.56 -32.13
CA SER A 500 -18.14 24.77 -31.99
C SER A 500 -18.36 25.67 -33.19
N PHE A 501 -18.83 26.88 -32.96
CA PHE A 501 -19.02 27.92 -33.95
C PHE A 501 -18.21 29.15 -33.54
N TYR A 502 -17.45 29.68 -34.48
CA TYR A 502 -16.67 30.89 -34.33
C TYR A 502 -16.91 31.74 -35.58
N ASP A 503 -17.30 32.99 -35.39
CA ASP A 503 -17.48 33.99 -36.44
C ASP A 503 -16.82 35.27 -35.94
N HIS A 504 -15.94 35.84 -36.74
CA HIS A 504 -15.31 37.12 -36.43
C HIS A 504 -15.42 38.05 -37.63
N ARG A 505 -16.11 39.18 -37.42
CA ARG A 505 -16.41 40.21 -38.41
C ARG A 505 -16.18 41.59 -37.78
N PRO A 506 -14.93 42.03 -37.58
CA PRO A 506 -14.65 43.31 -36.95
C PRO A 506 -15.12 44.48 -37.84
N SER A 507 -15.44 45.63 -37.25
CA SER A 507 -15.60 46.88 -38.00
C SER A 507 -14.25 47.58 -38.10
N ASN A 508 -13.82 47.94 -39.30
CA ASN A 508 -12.69 48.83 -39.51
C ASN A 508 -13.21 50.15 -40.07
N TYR A 509 -12.88 51.27 -39.43
CA TYR A 509 -13.26 52.60 -39.91
C TYR A 509 -12.01 53.39 -40.31
N PHE A 510 -12.02 54.01 -41.48
CA PHE A 510 -10.98 54.93 -41.96
C PHE A 510 -11.65 56.11 -42.68
N GLU A 511 -11.34 57.35 -42.27
CA GLU A 511 -11.90 58.59 -42.85
C GLU A 511 -13.41 58.47 -43.12
N ASP A 512 -14.16 58.13 -42.07
CA ASP A 512 -15.63 57.99 -42.03
C ASP A 512 -16.24 56.80 -42.81
N ASN A 513 -15.45 56.08 -43.61
CA ASN A 513 -15.87 54.89 -44.35
C ASN A 513 -15.64 53.57 -43.57
N LEU A 514 -16.57 52.63 -43.70
CA LEU A 514 -16.38 51.25 -43.23
C LEU A 514 -15.48 50.52 -44.24
N LEU A 515 -14.25 50.23 -43.85
CA LEU A 515 -13.34 49.43 -44.67
C LEU A 515 -13.79 47.97 -44.68
N PRO A 516 -13.53 47.25 -45.78
CA PRO A 516 -13.64 45.79 -45.78
C PRO A 516 -12.79 45.20 -44.65
N ALA A 517 -13.34 44.21 -43.95
CA ALA A 517 -12.70 43.59 -42.80
C ALA A 517 -12.42 42.11 -43.05
N SER A 518 -11.36 41.61 -42.43
CA SER A 518 -11.08 40.17 -42.40
C SER A 518 -12.19 39.46 -41.64
N ILE A 519 -12.94 38.64 -42.35
CA ILE A 519 -13.92 37.71 -41.83
C ILE A 519 -13.26 36.33 -41.71
N ASN A 520 -13.41 35.71 -40.55
CA ASN A 520 -12.98 34.34 -40.32
C ASN A 520 -14.07 33.58 -39.56
N ASN A 521 -14.61 32.55 -40.21
CA ASN A 521 -15.67 31.74 -39.67
C ASN A 521 -15.23 30.28 -39.66
N LYS A 522 -15.51 29.59 -38.55
CA LYS A 522 -15.32 28.16 -38.42
C LYS A 522 -16.47 27.56 -37.64
N GLU A 523 -17.11 26.56 -38.22
CA GLU A 523 -18.10 25.71 -37.58
C GLU A 523 -17.56 24.27 -37.56
N GLU A 524 -17.67 23.59 -36.43
CA GLU A 524 -17.21 22.22 -36.23
C GLU A 524 -18.24 21.45 -35.41
N ILE A 525 -18.65 20.28 -35.92
CA ILE A 525 -19.43 19.29 -35.18
C ILE A 525 -18.58 18.04 -35.06
N LYS A 526 -18.42 17.54 -33.84
CA LYS A 526 -17.62 16.36 -33.52
C LYS A 526 -18.44 15.41 -32.68
N ALA A 527 -18.44 14.13 -33.02
CA ALA A 527 -18.99 13.06 -32.18
C ALA A 527 -17.95 11.95 -32.06
N ILE A 528 -17.36 11.78 -30.86
CA ILE A 528 -16.32 10.79 -30.59
C ILE A 528 -16.80 9.81 -29.51
N LEU A 529 -16.83 8.53 -29.86
CA LEU A 529 -16.94 7.44 -28.91
C LEU A 529 -15.55 7.06 -28.40
N SER A 530 -15.39 6.96 -27.09
CA SER A 530 -14.14 6.55 -26.43
C SER A 530 -14.37 5.28 -25.63
N ASN A 531 -13.58 4.24 -25.92
CA ASN A 531 -13.61 2.95 -25.26
C ASN A 531 -12.27 2.66 -24.56
N LYS A 532 -12.33 2.23 -23.30
CA LYS A 532 -11.20 1.82 -22.48
C LYS A 532 -10.96 0.32 -22.68
N ILE A 533 -9.84 -0.03 -23.32
CA ILE A 533 -9.47 -1.43 -23.64
C ILE A 533 -8.76 -2.08 -22.44
N LYS A 534 -7.90 -1.31 -21.77
CA LYS A 534 -7.16 -1.68 -20.56
C LYS A 534 -7.13 -0.48 -19.60
N PRO A 535 -6.76 -0.63 -18.31
CA PRO A 535 -6.63 0.48 -17.37
C PRO A 535 -5.86 1.68 -17.91
N THR A 536 -4.83 1.43 -18.74
CA THR A 536 -3.92 2.42 -19.31
C THR A 536 -4.18 2.73 -20.79
N THR A 537 -5.19 2.13 -21.44
CA THR A 537 -5.32 2.15 -22.91
C THR A 537 -6.73 2.55 -23.35
N TYR A 538 -6.82 3.51 -24.27
CA TYR A 538 -8.08 3.98 -24.84
C TYR A 538 -8.04 3.99 -26.36
N LEU A 539 -9.13 3.54 -26.98
CA LEU A 539 -9.42 3.69 -28.39
C LEU A 539 -10.56 4.69 -28.53
N ARG A 540 -10.40 5.70 -29.37
CA ARG A 540 -11.45 6.69 -29.67
C ARG A 540 -11.68 6.77 -31.16
N TYR A 541 -12.93 6.85 -31.57
CA TYR A 541 -13.28 6.98 -32.97
C TYR A 541 -14.58 7.76 -33.15
N GLY A 542 -14.78 8.34 -34.32
CA GLY A 542 -15.93 9.20 -34.55
C GLY A 542 -15.88 9.97 -35.85
N LEU A 543 -16.81 10.90 -35.96
CA LEU A 543 -16.98 11.77 -37.12
C LEU A 543 -16.78 13.23 -36.73
N VAL A 544 -16.21 13.98 -37.66
CA VAL A 544 -15.99 15.43 -37.56
C VAL A 544 -16.50 16.07 -38.84
N SER A 545 -17.45 16.99 -38.73
CA SER A 545 -17.86 17.88 -39.81
C SER A 545 -17.30 19.25 -39.54
N GLU A 546 -16.64 19.86 -40.52
CA GLU A 546 -16.14 21.23 -40.43
C GLU A 546 -16.70 22.09 -41.56
N SER A 547 -16.92 23.36 -41.30
CA SER A 547 -17.23 24.38 -42.29
C SER A 547 -16.37 25.59 -41.98
N GLN A 548 -15.62 26.08 -42.96
CA GLN A 548 -14.68 27.19 -42.79
C GLN A 548 -15.00 28.25 -43.84
N TYR A 549 -14.96 29.52 -43.46
CA TYR A 549 -15.04 30.64 -44.39
C TYR A 549 -14.02 31.71 -44.03
N SER A 550 -13.35 32.26 -45.02
CA SER A 550 -12.49 33.41 -44.85
C SER A 550 -12.49 34.28 -46.10
N ASN A 551 -12.29 35.59 -45.93
CA ASN A 551 -11.96 36.52 -47.01
C ASN A 551 -10.58 37.18 -46.82
N SER A 552 -9.75 36.60 -45.96
CA SER A 552 -8.46 37.15 -45.58
C SER A 552 -7.36 36.17 -45.90
N PHE A 553 -6.93 36.17 -47.17
CA PHE A 553 -5.86 35.32 -47.67
C PHE A 553 -4.57 36.13 -47.89
N ALA A 554 -3.41 35.45 -47.87
CA ALA A 554 -2.09 36.09 -47.82
C ALA A 554 -1.61 36.75 -49.14
N SER A 555 -2.52 37.24 -49.99
CA SER A 555 -2.17 37.98 -51.21
C SER A 555 -3.01 39.26 -51.34
N GLN A 556 -2.35 40.41 -51.08
CA GLN A 556 -2.87 41.77 -51.18
C GLN A 556 -3.98 42.12 -50.18
N ASN A 557 -4.03 43.37 -49.70
CA ASN A 557 -4.99 43.88 -48.73
C ASN A 557 -6.44 43.97 -49.28
N ASP A 558 -6.75 43.16 -50.29
CA ASP A 558 -8.01 43.14 -51.00
C ASP A 558 -8.88 42.05 -50.38
N PHE A 559 -9.69 42.45 -49.39
CA PHE A 559 -10.70 41.61 -48.73
C PHE A 559 -11.87 41.19 -49.67
N ILE A 560 -11.64 41.27 -50.99
CA ILE A 560 -12.55 40.97 -52.08
C ILE A 560 -12.60 39.45 -52.31
N ASN A 561 -11.48 38.75 -52.13
CA ASN A 561 -11.40 37.30 -52.31
C ASN A 561 -11.95 36.56 -51.08
N SER A 562 -12.92 35.67 -51.26
CA SER A 562 -13.49 34.83 -50.21
C SER A 562 -13.66 33.37 -50.62
N LEU A 563 -13.55 32.46 -49.66
CA LEU A 563 -13.72 31.02 -49.86
C LEU A 563 -14.45 30.42 -48.66
N LYS A 564 -15.45 29.58 -48.96
CA LYS A 564 -16.15 28.72 -48.00
C LYS A 564 -15.94 27.26 -48.35
N THR A 565 -15.57 26.46 -47.35
CA THR A 565 -15.38 25.02 -47.51
C THR A 565 -16.17 24.25 -46.46
N ARG A 566 -16.53 23.00 -46.79
CA ARG A 566 -17.13 22.04 -45.88
C ARG A 566 -16.39 20.71 -45.96
N SER A 567 -16.17 20.08 -44.82
CA SER A 567 -15.39 18.85 -44.71
C SER A 567 -16.15 17.79 -43.91
N GLY A 568 -16.12 16.55 -44.38
CA GLY A 568 -16.58 15.37 -43.64
C GLY A 568 -15.41 14.45 -43.37
N LEU A 569 -14.99 14.34 -42.10
CA LEU A 569 -13.76 13.70 -41.69
C LEU A 569 -14.04 12.58 -40.68
N GLY A 570 -13.52 11.38 -40.93
CA GLY A 570 -13.42 10.33 -39.94
C GLY A 570 -12.25 10.61 -38.99
N TYR A 571 -12.40 10.25 -37.71
CA TYR A 571 -11.38 10.36 -36.69
C TYR A 571 -11.21 9.01 -35.99
N ILE A 572 -9.98 8.56 -35.85
CA ILE A 572 -9.61 7.41 -35.02
C ILE A 572 -8.34 7.75 -34.24
N SER A 573 -8.26 7.31 -32.99
CA SER A 573 -7.08 7.49 -32.16
C SER A 573 -6.92 6.36 -31.16
N TYR A 574 -5.66 5.97 -30.95
CA TYR A 574 -5.25 5.04 -29.92
C TYR A 574 -4.36 5.79 -28.93
N SER A 575 -4.56 5.55 -27.64
CA SER A 575 -3.75 6.14 -26.58
C SER A 575 -3.38 5.12 -25.52
N PHE A 576 -2.16 5.22 -25.04
CA PHE A 576 -1.59 4.42 -23.96
C PHE A 576 -0.92 5.36 -22.96
N ASN A 577 -1.26 5.23 -21.68
CA ASN A 577 -0.72 6.06 -20.61
C ASN A 577 -0.38 5.19 -19.39
N ASN A 578 0.92 5.01 -19.13
CA ASN A 578 1.42 4.29 -17.96
C ASN A 578 2.10 5.27 -17.00
N VAL A 579 1.44 5.51 -15.88
CA VAL A 579 1.88 6.45 -14.83
C VAL A 579 3.18 6.00 -14.18
N ASN A 580 3.36 4.68 -13.96
CA ASN A 580 4.54 4.13 -13.28
C ASN A 580 5.83 4.31 -14.10
N THR A 581 5.73 4.17 -15.42
CA THR A 581 6.87 4.36 -16.34
C THR A 581 6.93 5.78 -16.91
N ARG A 582 6.00 6.67 -16.51
CA ARG A 582 5.81 8.01 -17.09
C ARG A 582 5.79 8.01 -18.62
N THR A 583 5.22 6.95 -19.20
CA THR A 583 5.18 6.74 -20.65
C THR A 583 3.79 7.06 -21.17
N PHE A 584 3.71 7.98 -22.12
CA PHE A 584 2.50 8.39 -22.80
C PHE A 584 2.68 8.23 -24.30
N PHE A 585 1.78 7.50 -24.94
CA PHE A 585 1.74 7.32 -26.38
C PHE A 585 0.34 7.64 -26.90
N THR A 586 0.24 8.42 -27.95
CA THR A 586 -1.01 8.68 -28.68
C THR A 586 -0.73 8.63 -30.16
N THR A 587 -1.54 7.93 -30.92
CA THR A 587 -1.56 8.01 -32.37
C THR A 587 -2.98 8.29 -32.83
N SER A 588 -3.15 9.16 -33.82
CA SER A 588 -4.46 9.54 -34.35
C SER A 588 -4.40 9.77 -35.84
N LEU A 589 -5.47 9.38 -36.52
CA LEU A 589 -5.70 9.60 -37.92
C LEU A 589 -7.03 10.36 -38.08
N LYS A 590 -6.97 11.48 -38.80
CA LYS A 590 -8.15 12.24 -39.21
C LYS A 590 -8.15 12.34 -40.72
N ALA A 591 -9.17 11.80 -41.39
CA ALA A 591 -9.16 11.71 -42.85
C ALA A 591 -10.56 11.85 -43.46
N GLY A 592 -10.65 12.46 -44.64
CA GLY A 592 -11.90 12.59 -45.38
C GLY A 592 -11.84 13.63 -46.50
N TYR A 593 -13.00 14.02 -47.02
CA TYR A 593 -13.10 14.95 -48.14
C TYR A 593 -13.53 16.34 -47.69
N ASN A 594 -13.02 17.33 -48.42
CA ASN A 594 -13.37 18.73 -48.31
C ASN A 594 -13.96 19.19 -49.64
N PHE A 595 -14.90 20.12 -49.57
CA PHE A 595 -15.64 20.66 -50.71
C PHE A 595 -15.69 22.17 -50.61
N VAL A 596 -15.48 22.87 -51.71
CA VAL A 596 -15.80 24.29 -51.84
C VAL A 596 -17.31 24.42 -51.99
N THR A 597 -17.93 25.23 -51.13
CA THR A 597 -19.39 25.46 -51.16
C THR A 597 -19.77 26.85 -51.62
N ASP A 598 -18.87 27.82 -51.49
CA ASP A 598 -19.09 29.22 -51.86
C ASP A 598 -17.74 29.92 -52.05
N TYR A 599 -17.66 30.92 -52.93
CA TYR A 599 -16.45 31.72 -53.18
C TYR A 599 -16.78 33.02 -53.92
N ALA A 600 -15.94 34.04 -53.74
CA ALA A 600 -15.94 35.28 -54.53
C ALA A 600 -14.49 35.66 -54.83
N ILE A 601 -14.09 35.82 -56.10
CA ILE A 601 -12.69 36.11 -56.49
C ILE A 601 -12.70 37.11 -57.64
N ASP A 602 -11.88 38.16 -57.55
CA ASP A 602 -11.91 39.33 -58.47
C ASP A 602 -10.99 39.22 -59.70
N THR A 603 -10.15 38.17 -59.78
CA THR A 603 -9.14 38.02 -60.83
C THR A 603 -9.51 36.98 -61.89
N VAL A 604 -9.61 37.41 -63.15
CA VAL A 604 -10.07 36.64 -64.34
C VAL A 604 -9.08 35.57 -64.82
N GLU A 605 -7.84 35.51 -64.31
CA GLU A 605 -6.78 34.62 -64.83
C GLU A 605 -6.63 33.25 -64.14
N TYR A 606 -7.32 32.98 -63.03
CA TYR A 606 -7.24 31.67 -62.37
C TYR A 606 -8.28 30.69 -62.94
N LEU A 607 -7.84 29.77 -63.81
CA LEU A 607 -8.63 28.61 -64.21
C LEU A 607 -8.86 27.71 -62.98
N PHE A 608 -9.98 27.87 -62.29
CA PHE A 608 -10.36 27.06 -61.13
C PHE A 608 -10.55 25.60 -61.54
N LYS A 609 -9.69 24.71 -61.03
CA LYS A 609 -9.68 23.30 -61.45
C LYS A 609 -10.32 22.33 -60.44
N ASN A 610 -10.20 22.59 -59.14
CA ASN A 610 -10.51 21.59 -58.11
C ASN A 610 -11.43 22.13 -57.00
N THR A 611 -12.70 21.73 -57.02
CA THR A 611 -13.71 22.12 -56.02
C THR A 611 -13.81 21.13 -54.85
N ASN A 612 -13.03 20.04 -54.87
CA ASN A 612 -12.95 19.09 -53.79
C ASN A 612 -11.54 18.50 -53.66
N TRP A 613 -11.22 17.99 -52.47
CA TRP A 613 -9.96 17.29 -52.21
C TRP A 613 -10.04 16.40 -50.99
N PHE A 614 -9.26 15.32 -51.02
CA PHE A 614 -9.02 14.49 -49.85
C PHE A 614 -7.99 15.15 -48.92
N SER A 615 -8.21 15.04 -47.61
CA SER A 615 -7.25 15.42 -46.57
C SER A 615 -7.07 14.31 -45.56
N LEU A 616 -5.82 14.13 -45.13
CA LEU A 616 -5.43 13.18 -44.11
C LEU A 616 -4.38 13.84 -43.20
N ILE A 617 -4.64 13.76 -41.90
CA ILE A 617 -3.75 14.21 -40.83
C ILE A 617 -3.45 12.99 -39.98
N PHE A 618 -2.19 12.59 -39.96
CA PHE A 618 -1.69 11.55 -39.08
C PHE A 618 -0.78 12.18 -38.03
N THR A 619 -1.11 11.98 -36.75
CA THR A 619 -0.36 12.51 -35.62
C THR A 619 0.04 11.38 -34.70
N THR A 620 1.30 11.32 -34.31
CA THR A 620 1.79 10.39 -33.29
C THR A 620 2.61 11.17 -32.27
N ASN A 621 2.32 10.97 -31.00
CA ASN A 621 3.03 11.55 -29.87
C ASN A 621 3.52 10.41 -28.98
N PHE A 622 4.81 10.32 -28.77
CA PHE A 622 5.42 9.43 -27.80
C PHE A 622 6.20 10.26 -26.78
N ARG A 623 6.00 10.00 -25.50
CA ARG A 623 6.69 10.67 -24.41
C ARG A 623 7.08 9.62 -23.38
N ALA A 624 8.36 9.60 -23.05
CA ALA A 624 8.92 8.88 -21.93
C ALA A 624 9.41 9.89 -20.87
N ARG A 625 10.13 9.40 -19.85
CA ARG A 625 10.59 10.21 -18.70
C ARG A 625 11.43 11.43 -19.11
N ASN A 626 12.43 11.21 -19.96
CA ASN A 626 13.50 12.17 -20.29
C ASN A 626 13.59 12.49 -21.78
N TRP A 627 12.69 11.94 -22.59
CA TRP A 627 12.66 12.21 -24.02
C TRP A 627 11.27 11.95 -24.57
N GLY A 628 11.01 12.44 -25.76
CA GLY A 628 9.83 12.12 -26.52
C GLY A 628 9.94 12.62 -27.94
N VAL A 629 8.92 12.32 -28.73
CA VAL A 629 8.82 12.73 -30.12
C VAL A 629 7.37 12.94 -30.50
N SER A 630 7.10 14.06 -31.16
CA SER A 630 5.84 14.30 -31.87
C SER A 630 6.11 14.22 -33.37
N PHE A 631 5.28 13.46 -34.08
CA PHE A 631 5.30 13.33 -35.52
C PHE A 631 3.93 13.72 -36.08
N ASN A 632 3.92 14.55 -37.11
CA ASN A 632 2.72 14.90 -37.85
C ASN A 632 2.97 14.74 -39.34
N TYR A 633 2.06 14.09 -40.04
CA TYR A 633 2.03 14.00 -41.49
C TYR A 633 0.71 14.57 -42.00
N TYR A 634 0.81 15.50 -42.94
CA TYR A 634 -0.30 16.17 -43.60
C TYR A 634 -0.29 15.77 -45.07
N HIS A 635 -1.41 15.26 -45.53
CA HIS A 635 -1.67 14.97 -46.93
C HIS A 635 -2.95 15.70 -47.32
N GLY A 636 -2.82 16.76 -48.10
CA GLY A 636 -3.90 17.62 -48.51
C GLY A 636 -4.13 18.84 -47.61
N PRO A 637 -4.78 19.90 -48.13
CA PRO A 637 -5.02 21.16 -47.42
C PRO A 637 -5.96 21.04 -46.21
N TYR A 638 -5.47 21.38 -45.01
CA TYR A 638 -6.25 21.27 -43.76
C TYR A 638 -6.61 22.61 -43.11
N SER A 639 -5.97 23.71 -43.51
CA SER A 639 -6.31 25.07 -43.05
C SER A 639 -6.93 25.87 -44.19
N ILE A 640 -7.84 26.80 -43.90
CA ILE A 640 -8.53 27.61 -44.92
C ILE A 640 -7.55 28.32 -45.88
N ASN A 641 -6.39 28.78 -45.41
CA ASN A 641 -5.35 29.38 -46.27
C ASN A 641 -4.73 28.39 -47.25
N GLN A 642 -4.44 27.16 -46.80
CA GLN A 642 -3.94 26.11 -47.69
C GLN A 642 -5.05 25.64 -48.64
N GLN A 643 -6.29 25.57 -48.17
CA GLN A 643 -7.44 25.21 -48.99
C GLN A 643 -7.66 26.24 -50.11
N PHE A 644 -7.52 27.53 -49.79
CA PHE A 644 -7.51 28.60 -50.79
C PHE A 644 -6.34 28.51 -51.75
N SER A 645 -5.13 28.22 -51.27
CA SER A 645 -3.95 28.03 -52.14
C SER A 645 -4.15 26.86 -53.09
N TYR A 646 -4.79 25.77 -52.64
CA TYR A 646 -5.14 24.65 -53.53
C TYR A 646 -6.25 25.01 -54.52
N PHE A 647 -7.30 25.70 -54.08
CA PHE A 647 -8.40 26.12 -54.93
C PHE A 647 -7.98 27.11 -56.03
N SER A 648 -7.14 28.09 -55.67
CA SER A 648 -6.69 29.16 -56.58
C SER A 648 -5.46 28.80 -57.40
N GLN A 649 -4.49 28.06 -56.83
CA GLN A 649 -3.17 27.81 -57.44
C GLN A 649 -2.87 26.32 -57.66
N ASP A 650 -3.84 25.42 -57.44
CA ASP A 650 -3.69 23.96 -57.52
C ASP A 650 -2.55 23.40 -56.63
N TYR A 651 -2.24 24.11 -55.55
CA TYR A 651 -1.14 23.78 -54.66
C TYR A 651 -1.54 22.74 -53.59
N TYR A 652 -1.34 21.45 -53.90
CA TYR A 652 -1.68 20.35 -53.00
C TYR A 652 -0.58 20.06 -51.97
N ILE A 653 -0.82 20.33 -50.69
CA ILE A 653 0.21 20.20 -49.64
C ILE A 653 0.46 18.75 -49.21
N LYS A 654 1.74 18.37 -49.15
CA LYS A 654 2.24 17.18 -48.47
C LYS A 654 3.35 17.63 -47.54
N ALA A 655 3.18 17.46 -46.23
CA ALA A 655 4.15 17.95 -45.27
C ALA A 655 4.32 17.00 -44.09
N LEU A 656 5.55 16.91 -43.59
CA LEU A 656 5.85 16.21 -42.36
C LEU A 656 6.46 17.17 -41.34
N ARG A 657 6.18 16.92 -40.06
CA ARG A 657 6.75 17.64 -38.93
C ARG A 657 7.20 16.66 -37.88
N LEU A 658 8.46 16.76 -37.48
CA LEU A 658 9.09 15.94 -36.45
C LEU A 658 9.60 16.85 -35.34
N MET A 659 9.17 16.61 -34.10
CA MET A 659 9.54 17.40 -32.93
C MET A 659 9.99 16.48 -31.80
N PRO A 660 11.25 15.99 -31.84
CA PRO A 660 11.84 15.31 -30.70
C PRO A 660 12.07 16.30 -29.56
N PHE A 661 12.13 15.79 -28.33
CA PHE A 661 12.74 16.51 -27.22
C PHE A 661 13.54 15.54 -26.36
N ILE A 662 14.59 16.06 -25.74
CA ILE A 662 15.38 15.39 -24.71
C ILE A 662 15.49 16.36 -23.54
N ASP A 663 15.29 15.84 -22.34
CA ASP A 663 15.42 16.53 -21.06
C ASP A 663 16.13 15.57 -20.10
N TYR A 664 17.40 15.84 -19.82
CA TYR A 664 18.27 14.88 -19.16
C TYR A 664 19.31 15.56 -18.27
N TYR A 665 19.55 15.03 -17.06
CA TYR A 665 20.66 15.47 -16.20
C TYR A 665 21.97 14.77 -16.62
N LEU A 666 22.89 15.53 -17.20
CA LEU A 666 24.27 15.08 -17.47
C LEU A 666 25.02 14.78 -16.17
N VAL A 667 24.80 15.61 -15.15
CA VAL A 667 25.25 15.41 -13.78
C VAL A 667 24.04 15.54 -12.86
N PRO A 668 23.66 14.50 -12.09
CA PRO A 668 22.47 14.53 -11.24
C PRO A 668 22.43 15.77 -10.34
N ASN A 669 21.29 16.47 -10.33
CA ASN A 669 21.03 17.66 -9.51
C ASN A 669 21.98 18.84 -9.71
N PHE A 670 22.87 18.81 -10.71
CA PHE A 670 23.84 19.86 -10.96
C PHE A 670 23.83 20.35 -12.42
N LEU A 671 23.88 19.47 -13.42
CA LEU A 671 23.98 19.87 -14.82
C LEU A 671 22.90 19.17 -15.65
N LYS A 672 22.00 19.96 -16.23
CA LYS A 672 20.88 19.53 -17.05
C LYS A 672 21.09 19.95 -18.51
N PHE A 673 20.83 19.03 -19.42
CA PHE A 673 20.79 19.24 -20.85
C PHE A 673 19.35 19.09 -21.34
N GLU A 674 18.89 20.08 -22.08
CA GLU A 674 17.56 20.10 -22.68
C GLU A 674 17.67 20.47 -24.16
N THR A 675 17.00 19.74 -25.05
CA THR A 675 16.92 20.12 -26.46
C THR A 675 15.56 19.79 -27.04
N LYS A 676 15.05 20.70 -27.90
CA LYS A 676 13.73 20.63 -28.53
C LYS A 676 13.84 20.93 -30.03
N PRO A 677 14.45 20.04 -30.83
CA PRO A 677 14.46 20.19 -32.28
C PRO A 677 13.04 20.11 -32.85
N ALA A 678 12.79 20.89 -33.89
CA ALA A 678 11.58 20.87 -34.69
C ALA A 678 11.96 20.95 -36.17
N LEU A 679 11.79 19.85 -36.88
CA LEU A 679 11.93 19.76 -38.33
C LEU A 679 10.54 19.82 -38.95
N SER A 680 10.36 20.68 -39.95
CA SER A 680 9.18 20.72 -40.80
C SER A 680 9.65 20.69 -42.25
N TYR A 681 9.20 19.68 -42.99
CA TYR A 681 9.51 19.53 -44.40
C TYR A 681 8.21 19.52 -45.19
N ASN A 682 8.01 20.53 -46.04
CA ASN A 682 6.92 20.56 -46.99
C ASN A 682 7.42 19.94 -48.29
N ILE A 683 6.99 18.71 -48.56
CA ILE A 683 7.36 17.91 -49.71
C ILE A 683 6.89 18.60 -51.00
N SER A 684 5.70 19.21 -51.00
CA SER A 684 5.15 19.89 -52.17
C SER A 684 5.90 21.18 -52.51
N ALA A 685 6.28 21.97 -51.50
CA ALA A 685 7.07 23.19 -51.71
C ALA A 685 8.59 22.93 -51.84
N LYS A 686 9.06 21.71 -51.55
CA LYS A 686 10.46 21.40 -51.27
C LYS A 686 11.09 22.36 -50.23
N THR A 687 10.31 22.82 -49.24
CA THR A 687 10.78 23.74 -48.20
C THR A 687 11.13 22.98 -46.92
N THR A 688 12.30 23.27 -46.37
CA THR A 688 12.79 22.69 -45.11
C THR A 688 12.90 23.78 -44.06
N ARG A 689 12.34 23.56 -42.87
CA ARG A 689 12.49 24.43 -41.71
C ARG A 689 12.98 23.60 -40.53
N ILE A 690 14.08 24.02 -39.92
CA ILE A 690 14.64 23.43 -38.70
C ILE A 690 14.70 24.54 -37.65
N ASN A 691 14.12 24.28 -36.50
CA ASN A 691 14.31 25.09 -35.30
C ASN A 691 14.92 24.17 -34.24
N LEU A 692 16.04 24.57 -33.64
CA LEU A 692 16.74 23.83 -32.61
C LEU A 692 16.95 24.76 -31.42
N VAL A 693 16.27 24.48 -30.32
CA VAL A 693 16.54 25.13 -29.03
C VAL A 693 17.24 24.12 -28.15
N THR A 694 18.45 24.46 -27.69
CA THR A 694 19.27 23.60 -26.84
C THR A 694 19.76 24.39 -25.64
N SER A 695 19.54 23.90 -24.44
CA SER A 695 19.90 24.55 -23.19
C SER A 695 20.79 23.65 -22.34
N LEU A 696 21.88 24.21 -21.84
CA LEU A 696 22.69 23.64 -20.78
C LEU A 696 22.41 24.45 -19.51
N ILE A 697 21.86 23.82 -18.48
CA ILE A 697 21.43 24.47 -17.24
C ILE A 697 22.24 23.87 -16.08
N ALA A 698 23.06 24.69 -15.44
CA ALA A 698 23.81 24.33 -14.24
C ALA A 698 23.13 24.90 -13.00
N PHE A 699 23.16 24.14 -11.91
CA PHE A 699 22.65 24.48 -10.59
C PHE A 699 23.80 24.45 -9.57
N PRO A 700 24.72 25.44 -9.60
CA PRO A 700 25.84 25.49 -8.66
C PRO A 700 25.33 25.83 -7.26
N GLY A 701 24.96 24.79 -6.51
CA GLY A 701 24.19 24.91 -5.29
C GLY A 701 22.70 25.10 -5.57
N LYS A 702 21.90 25.18 -4.50
CA LYS A 702 20.43 25.19 -4.60
C LYS A 702 19.79 26.55 -4.92
N THR A 703 20.57 27.63 -4.85
CA THR A 703 20.09 29.01 -5.02
C THR A 703 20.59 29.69 -6.29
N TRP A 704 21.49 29.04 -7.02
CA TRP A 704 21.99 29.53 -8.30
C TRP A 704 21.43 28.68 -9.43
N LYS A 705 21.11 29.35 -10.53
CA LYS A 705 20.79 28.69 -11.80
C LYS A 705 21.48 29.46 -12.91
N LEU A 706 22.41 28.79 -13.58
CA LEU A 706 23.09 29.30 -14.75
C LEU A 706 22.55 28.56 -15.96
N SER A 707 22.17 29.24 -17.01
CA SER A 707 21.76 28.56 -18.25
C SER A 707 22.36 29.20 -19.47
N LEU A 708 22.93 28.37 -20.33
CA LEU A 708 23.36 28.72 -21.68
C LEU A 708 22.42 28.05 -22.67
N THR A 709 21.66 28.85 -23.41
CA THR A 709 20.68 28.38 -24.38
C THR A 709 21.10 28.82 -25.78
N ASN A 710 21.24 27.88 -26.71
CA ASN A 710 21.35 28.15 -28.13
C ASN A 710 19.97 28.07 -28.79
N ASN A 711 19.70 29.02 -29.68
CA ASN A 711 18.57 28.98 -30.59
C ASN A 711 19.10 29.03 -32.03
N TYR A 712 18.90 27.95 -32.78
CA TYR A 712 19.30 27.83 -34.17
C TYR A 712 18.07 27.65 -35.05
N ASN A 713 17.90 28.54 -36.02
CA ASN A 713 16.85 28.47 -37.02
C ASN A 713 17.48 28.34 -38.40
N PHE A 714 16.99 27.41 -39.19
CA PHE A 714 17.36 27.22 -40.58
C PHE A 714 16.10 27.06 -41.41
N SER A 715 16.04 27.79 -42.52
CA SER A 715 14.97 27.68 -43.51
C SER A 715 15.61 27.59 -44.89
N ALA A 716 15.30 26.54 -45.64
CA ALA A 716 15.64 26.43 -47.05
C ALA A 716 14.35 26.37 -47.86
N ASN A 717 14.22 27.27 -48.82
CA ASN A 717 13.11 27.30 -49.77
C ASN A 717 13.66 27.08 -51.18
N GLN A 718 12.89 26.39 -52.01
CA GLN A 718 13.18 26.21 -53.42
C GLN A 718 12.07 26.90 -54.21
N ASP A 719 12.44 27.80 -55.10
CA ASP A 719 11.50 28.38 -56.06
C ASP A 719 11.12 27.28 -57.06
N LEU A 720 9.82 27.03 -57.21
CA LEU A 720 9.31 25.97 -58.07
C LEU A 720 9.32 26.36 -59.56
N ILE A 721 9.48 27.65 -59.88
CA ILE A 721 9.50 28.17 -61.25
C ILE A 721 10.95 28.25 -61.76
N THR A 722 11.85 28.85 -60.97
CA THR A 722 13.26 29.06 -61.36
C THR A 722 14.19 27.92 -60.94
N ASP A 723 13.71 26.99 -60.09
CA ASP A 723 14.47 25.92 -59.42
C ASP A 723 15.60 26.42 -58.49
N GLU A 724 15.69 27.73 -58.24
CA GLU A 724 16.68 28.33 -57.35
C GLU A 724 16.42 27.99 -55.88
N LYS A 725 17.49 27.84 -55.10
CA LYS A 725 17.43 27.49 -53.67
C LYS A 725 17.92 28.65 -52.83
N PHE A 726 17.06 29.13 -51.94
CA PHE A 726 17.35 30.16 -50.96
C PHE A 726 17.43 29.53 -49.57
N SER A 727 18.52 29.74 -48.85
CA SER A 727 18.64 29.33 -47.46
C SER A 727 18.94 30.50 -46.54
N TYR A 728 18.21 30.59 -45.44
CA TYR A 728 18.44 31.52 -44.35
C TYR A 728 18.76 30.72 -43.10
N ASN A 729 19.81 31.11 -42.37
CA ASN A 729 20.07 30.61 -41.04
C ASN A 729 20.16 31.79 -40.05
N SER A 730 19.85 31.52 -38.79
CA SER A 730 20.14 32.44 -37.71
C SER A 730 20.44 31.63 -36.46
N SER A 731 21.49 32.01 -35.75
CA SER A 731 21.83 31.42 -34.47
C SER A 731 22.17 32.50 -33.47
N TYR A 732 21.73 32.33 -32.25
CA TYR A 732 22.19 33.13 -31.12
C TYR A 732 22.21 32.29 -29.85
N PHE A 733 22.99 32.76 -28.89
CA PHE A 733 23.03 32.23 -27.55
C PHE A 733 22.43 33.22 -26.55
N GLU A 734 21.76 32.67 -25.55
CA GLU A 734 21.31 33.38 -24.35
C GLU A 734 22.06 32.79 -23.16
N PHE A 735 22.72 33.65 -22.39
CA PHE A 735 23.28 33.29 -21.08
C PHE A 735 22.46 33.93 -19.98
N ARG A 736 22.04 33.15 -19.00
CA ARG A 736 21.21 33.61 -17.88
C ARG A 736 21.82 33.17 -16.57
N ILE A 737 21.90 34.11 -15.64
CA ILE A 737 22.40 33.93 -14.28
C ILE A 737 21.26 34.30 -13.35
N GLN A 738 20.74 33.34 -12.61
CA GLN A 738 19.72 33.56 -11.60
C GLN A 738 20.28 33.23 -10.22
N LYS A 739 20.01 34.10 -9.25
CA LYS A 739 20.37 33.94 -7.85
C LYS A 739 19.18 34.30 -6.96
N ASP A 740 18.66 33.30 -6.27
CA ASP A 740 17.69 33.51 -5.19
C ASP A 740 18.43 33.78 -3.87
N LEU A 741 18.16 34.92 -3.24
CA LEU A 741 18.69 35.31 -1.95
C LEU A 741 17.68 34.88 -0.88
N ASN A 742 17.93 33.72 -0.27
CA ASN A 742 17.10 33.11 0.77
C ASN A 742 17.14 33.90 2.10
N LEU A 743 16.75 35.16 2.08
CA LEU A 743 16.72 36.02 3.25
C LEU A 743 15.50 35.67 4.11
N ASN A 744 15.72 35.60 5.43
CA ASN A 744 14.65 35.35 6.39
C ASN A 744 13.61 36.48 6.38
N GLN A 745 12.34 36.11 6.34
CA GLN A 745 11.24 37.05 6.30
C GLN A 745 10.65 37.28 7.71
N PRO A 746 9.98 38.41 7.96
CA PRO A 746 9.33 38.65 9.25
C PRO A 746 8.26 37.60 9.61
N ARG A 747 7.51 37.07 8.62
CA ARG A 747 6.48 36.03 8.83
C ARG A 747 7.04 34.61 8.82
N TYR A 748 7.87 34.28 7.83
CA TYR A 748 8.44 32.94 7.66
C TYR A 748 9.94 33.02 7.86
N GLN A 749 10.41 32.30 8.87
CA GLN A 749 11.83 32.19 9.18
C GLN A 749 12.26 30.76 8.92
N TYR A 750 13.40 30.63 8.27
CA TYR A 750 14.01 29.36 7.95
C TYR A 750 15.35 29.27 8.68
N HIS A 751 15.61 28.08 9.22
CA HIS A 751 16.77 27.79 10.05
C HIS A 751 17.42 26.48 9.63
N ASP A 752 18.68 26.31 10.01
CA ASP A 752 19.41 25.06 9.83
C ASP A 752 19.41 24.26 11.13
N LEU A 753 19.17 22.94 11.05
CA LEU A 753 19.29 22.01 12.16
C LEU A 753 20.39 21.00 11.84
N LYS A 754 21.38 20.90 12.73
CA LYS A 754 22.42 19.87 12.67
C LYS A 754 22.25 18.94 13.87
N VAL A 755 22.24 17.63 13.65
CA VAL A 755 22.10 16.63 14.71
C VAL A 755 23.33 15.75 14.70
N TYR A 756 23.94 15.58 15.86
CA TYR A 756 25.18 14.85 16.08
C TYR A 756 24.92 13.67 17.01
N PHE A 757 25.01 12.46 16.47
CA PHE A 757 24.96 11.22 17.24
C PHE A 757 26.38 10.79 17.59
N PHE A 758 26.68 10.58 18.86
CA PHE A 758 28.02 10.21 19.30
C PHE A 758 27.99 9.09 20.34
N LYS A 759 29.11 8.39 20.46
CA LYS A 759 29.31 7.39 21.49
C LYS A 759 29.72 8.09 22.78
N ASP A 760 28.84 8.07 23.77
CA ASP A 760 29.10 8.63 25.09
C ASP A 760 29.82 7.57 25.93
N PHE A 761 31.14 7.69 26.07
CA PHE A 761 31.97 6.72 26.76
C PHE A 761 32.00 6.95 28.27
N ASN A 762 31.90 8.20 28.70
CA ASN A 762 31.97 8.57 30.11
C ASN A 762 30.58 8.81 30.75
N GLY A 763 29.52 8.77 29.96
CA GLY A 763 28.13 8.94 30.40
C GLY A 763 27.76 10.38 30.77
N ASN A 764 28.60 11.37 30.43
CA ASN A 764 28.41 12.76 30.83
C ASN A 764 27.43 13.51 29.92
N ARG A 765 26.95 12.89 28.82
CA ARG A 765 26.03 13.45 27.83
C ARG A 765 26.57 14.65 27.05
N VAL A 766 27.87 14.93 27.16
CA VAL A 766 28.57 16.03 26.51
C VAL A 766 29.59 15.42 25.56
N LYS A 767 29.49 15.75 24.27
CA LYS A 767 30.42 15.23 23.28
C LYS A 767 31.83 15.77 23.54
N ASP A 768 32.74 14.90 23.97
CA ASP A 768 34.16 15.20 24.13
C ASP A 768 34.93 15.02 22.79
N GLU A 769 36.19 15.49 22.73
CA GLU A 769 37.02 15.36 21.51
C GLU A 769 37.36 13.91 21.18
N GLU A 770 37.52 13.06 22.20
CA GLU A 770 37.87 11.65 22.06
C GLU A 770 36.66 10.75 21.74
N GLU A 771 35.44 11.29 21.75
CA GLU A 771 34.21 10.55 21.52
C GLU A 771 33.82 10.55 20.03
N PRO A 772 33.84 9.36 19.38
CA PRO A 772 33.56 9.25 17.96
C PRO A 772 32.06 9.35 17.66
N GLY A 773 31.76 9.78 16.44
CA GLY A 773 30.42 9.75 15.89
C GLY A 773 29.82 8.36 15.78
N LEU A 774 28.49 8.28 15.83
CA LEU A 774 27.74 7.04 15.66
C LEU A 774 26.98 7.04 14.33
N LYS A 775 27.53 6.28 13.37
CA LYS A 775 26.91 6.03 12.05
C LYS A 775 25.72 5.08 12.13
N GLU A 776 24.92 5.00 11.06
CA GLU A 776 23.76 4.08 10.97
C GLU A 776 22.62 4.36 11.97
N ILE A 777 22.50 5.62 12.42
CA ILE A 777 21.33 6.10 13.14
C ILE A 777 20.32 6.62 12.12
N LEU A 778 19.18 5.93 12.02
CA LEU A 778 18.05 6.40 11.22
C LEU A 778 17.39 7.55 11.98
N PHE A 779 17.37 8.74 11.37
CA PHE A 779 16.76 9.93 11.93
C PHE A 779 15.55 10.34 11.09
N PHE A 780 14.46 10.66 11.77
CA PHE A 780 13.23 11.13 11.18
C PHE A 780 12.74 12.36 11.95
N ILE A 781 12.32 13.39 11.22
CA ILE A 781 11.81 14.64 11.77
C ILE A 781 10.48 14.97 11.11
N GLU A 782 9.51 15.33 11.93
CA GLU A 782 8.18 15.77 11.49
C GLU A 782 7.78 17.04 12.24
N LYS A 783 6.97 17.88 11.59
CA LYS A 783 6.48 19.11 12.20
C LYS A 783 5.34 18.77 13.17
N ASP A 784 5.43 19.24 14.42
CA ASP A 784 4.37 19.09 15.43
C ASP A 784 3.34 20.19 15.24
N GLU A 785 2.33 19.95 14.41
CA GLU A 785 1.29 20.94 14.09
C GLU A 785 0.37 21.26 15.28
N ILE A 786 0.26 20.36 16.27
CA ILE A 786 -0.66 20.51 17.40
C ILE A 786 -0.06 21.46 18.44
N ASN A 787 1.23 21.32 18.72
CA ASN A 787 1.92 22.11 19.74
C ASN A 787 2.66 23.34 19.18
N ASP A 788 2.54 23.64 17.88
CA ASP A 788 3.11 24.86 17.29
C ASP A 788 2.37 26.09 17.82
N LEU A 789 3.02 26.84 18.70
CA LEU A 789 2.47 28.04 19.37
C LEU A 789 2.13 29.18 18.39
N ASN A 790 2.62 29.13 17.14
CA ASN A 790 2.32 30.10 16.09
C ASN A 790 2.04 29.38 14.75
N PRO A 791 0.88 28.72 14.59
CA PRO A 791 0.54 28.09 13.33
C PRO A 791 0.30 29.20 12.29
N THR A 792 1.28 29.46 11.42
CA THR A 792 1.07 30.39 10.30
C THR A 792 -0.12 29.89 9.46
N GLU A 793 -1.03 30.78 9.07
CA GLU A 793 -2.33 30.53 8.40
C GLU A 793 -2.30 29.69 7.10
N SER A 794 -1.13 29.20 6.68
CA SER A 794 -0.99 28.10 5.73
C SER A 794 -0.32 26.92 6.42
N SER A 795 -1.09 25.92 6.83
CA SER A 795 -0.66 24.57 7.21
C SER A 795 -0.01 23.77 6.05
N SER A 796 0.64 24.49 5.12
CA SER A 796 1.38 23.96 3.98
C SER A 796 2.70 24.71 3.82
N SER A 797 3.33 25.12 4.92
CA SER A 797 4.75 25.42 4.91
C SER A 797 5.46 24.12 4.52
N TYR A 798 5.93 24.05 3.27
CA TYR A 798 6.44 22.91 2.49
C TYR A 798 7.60 22.08 3.12
N PHE A 799 7.59 21.82 4.41
CA PHE A 799 8.52 20.89 5.03
C PHE A 799 8.04 19.46 4.76
N MET A 800 8.78 18.73 3.92
CA MET A 800 8.54 17.32 3.68
C MET A 800 9.34 16.50 4.70
N SER A 801 8.66 15.74 5.56
CA SER A 801 9.33 14.81 6.45
C SER A 801 10.11 13.79 5.63
N THR A 802 11.38 13.60 5.99
CA THR A 802 12.28 12.68 5.28
C THR A 802 13.16 11.93 6.24
N ASP A 803 13.34 10.64 5.96
CA ASP A 803 14.26 9.75 6.64
C ASP A 803 15.70 10.12 6.22
N LEU A 804 16.58 10.42 7.17
CA LEU A 804 18.01 10.58 6.93
C LEU A 804 18.79 9.52 7.72
N LEU A 805 19.99 9.20 7.26
CA LEU A 805 20.88 8.26 7.94
C LEU A 805 22.16 8.97 8.36
N SER A 806 22.56 8.80 9.62
CA SER A 806 23.79 9.43 10.10
C SER A 806 25.03 8.94 9.34
N ASP A 807 25.94 9.87 9.06
CA ASP A 807 27.20 9.58 8.37
C ASP A 807 28.26 8.99 9.31
N MET A 808 29.52 8.88 8.85
CA MET A 808 30.61 8.30 9.64
C MET A 808 30.93 9.09 10.91
N ASP A 809 30.66 10.40 10.89
CA ASP A 809 30.85 11.29 12.03
C ASP A 809 29.57 11.38 12.88
N GLY A 810 28.54 10.58 12.54
CA GLY A 810 27.26 10.56 13.24
C GLY A 810 26.41 11.80 12.96
N ILE A 811 26.65 12.52 11.87
CA ILE A 811 25.98 13.79 11.58
C ILE A 811 24.78 13.58 10.67
N VAL A 812 23.70 14.31 10.96
CA VAL A 812 22.55 14.54 10.09
C VAL A 812 22.26 16.04 10.00
N GLU A 813 22.03 16.59 8.80
CA GLU A 813 21.80 18.03 8.59
C GLU A 813 20.48 18.33 7.85
N TYR A 814 19.70 19.27 8.37
CA TYR A 814 18.54 19.85 7.71
C TYR A 814 18.81 21.34 7.45
N LYS A 815 18.62 21.77 6.20
CA LYS A 815 18.83 23.15 5.76
C LYS A 815 17.52 23.84 5.43
N ASN A 816 17.39 25.11 5.82
CA ASN A 816 16.21 25.96 5.60
C ASN A 816 14.89 25.34 6.09
N ILE A 817 14.86 24.68 7.24
CA ILE A 817 13.60 24.20 7.80
C ILE A 817 12.81 25.36 8.41
N PRO A 818 11.48 25.40 8.24
CA PRO A 818 10.65 26.44 8.82
C PRO A 818 10.79 26.52 10.34
N ASN A 819 10.61 27.71 10.92
CA ASN A 819 10.47 27.85 12.35
C ASN A 819 9.21 27.13 12.85
N GLY A 820 9.26 26.51 14.02
CA GLY A 820 8.12 25.80 14.61
C GLY A 820 8.53 24.64 15.53
N ALA A 821 7.53 23.93 16.04
CA ALA A 821 7.71 22.73 16.84
C ALA A 821 7.95 21.50 15.95
N TYR A 822 8.86 20.62 16.35
CA TYR A 822 9.23 19.41 15.62
C TYR A 822 9.37 18.20 16.56
N ILE A 823 8.96 17.03 16.08
CA ILE A 823 9.19 15.74 16.73
C ILE A 823 10.33 15.05 16.01
N LEU A 824 11.39 14.74 16.76
CA LEU A 824 12.56 14.00 16.31
C LEU A 824 12.45 12.56 16.76
N ASN A 825 12.68 11.63 15.84
CA ASN A 825 12.73 10.20 16.10
C ASN A 825 14.07 9.67 15.62
N TYR A 826 14.74 8.87 16.44
CA TYR A 826 16.03 8.27 16.09
C TYR A 826 16.14 6.84 16.58
N LYS A 827 16.73 5.98 15.75
CA LYS A 827 17.01 4.59 16.14
C LYS A 827 18.26 4.03 15.45
N PRO A 828 19.09 3.25 16.16
CA PRO A 828 20.13 2.45 15.54
C PRO A 828 19.53 1.41 14.60
N ILE A 829 20.14 1.23 13.44
CA ILE A 829 19.82 0.15 12.50
C ILE A 829 21.08 -0.62 12.11
N GLY A 830 20.92 -1.72 11.38
CA GLY A 830 22.07 -2.44 10.82
C GLY A 830 22.86 -3.22 11.86
N LYS A 831 24.19 -3.08 11.86
CA LYS A 831 25.08 -3.87 12.75
C LYS A 831 25.10 -3.34 14.18
N ILE A 832 24.69 -2.09 14.39
CA ILE A 832 24.66 -1.45 15.70
C ILE A 832 23.28 -1.56 16.37
N GLU A 833 22.31 -2.17 15.70
CA GLU A 833 20.96 -2.45 16.24
C GLU A 833 21.08 -3.31 17.50
N GLY A 834 20.67 -2.76 18.65
CA GLY A 834 20.77 -3.41 19.96
C GLY A 834 22.17 -3.38 20.60
N ALA A 835 23.21 -2.91 19.91
CA ALA A 835 24.55 -2.72 20.47
C ALA A 835 24.69 -1.37 21.19
N TYR A 836 23.91 -0.36 20.80
CA TYR A 836 23.90 0.96 21.42
C TYR A 836 22.47 1.37 21.78
N THR A 837 22.29 2.09 22.89
CA THR A 837 20.99 2.65 23.30
C THR A 837 21.12 4.13 23.68
N SER A 838 20.10 4.91 23.33
CA SER A 838 19.93 6.30 23.76
C SER A 838 18.90 6.37 24.90
N GLU A 839 18.92 7.47 25.67
CA GLU A 839 18.00 7.69 26.80
C GLU A 839 16.53 7.72 26.35
N SER A 840 16.28 8.32 25.18
CA SER A 840 14.98 8.34 24.51
C SER A 840 15.14 7.94 23.05
N SER A 841 14.07 7.46 22.41
CA SER A 841 13.98 7.27 20.95
C SER A 841 13.22 8.40 20.25
N MET A 842 12.67 9.34 21.03
CA MET A 842 11.85 10.46 20.55
C MET A 842 12.10 11.72 21.39
N GLN A 843 12.24 12.87 20.74
CA GLN A 843 12.41 14.17 21.40
C GLN A 843 11.64 15.26 20.67
N GLN A 844 10.97 16.16 21.41
CA GLN A 844 10.35 17.35 20.84
C GLN A 844 11.28 18.56 20.97
N ILE A 845 11.36 19.39 19.93
CA ILE A 845 12.16 20.62 19.90
C ILE A 845 11.36 21.77 19.28
N TYR A 846 11.71 23.01 19.61
CA TYR A 846 11.16 24.20 18.95
C TYR A 846 12.27 24.99 18.26
N ILE A 847 12.22 25.04 16.93
CA ILE A 847 13.28 25.61 16.11
C ILE A 847 12.93 27.07 15.81
N ASN A 848 13.74 27.99 16.32
CA ASN A 848 13.60 29.44 16.10
C ASN A 848 14.94 30.13 15.74
N LYS A 849 16.00 29.34 15.63
CA LYS A 849 17.36 29.74 15.25
C LYS A 849 18.07 28.53 14.66
N ASN A 850 19.22 28.75 14.05
CA ASN A 850 20.09 27.65 13.66
C ASN A 850 20.51 26.89 14.93
N GLU A 851 20.30 25.58 14.94
CA GLU A 851 20.44 24.76 16.13
C GLU A 851 21.32 23.53 15.84
N THR A 852 22.16 23.18 16.81
CA THR A 852 22.95 21.95 16.75
C THR A 852 22.62 21.11 17.98
N LEU A 853 22.14 19.89 17.75
CA LEU A 853 21.77 18.95 18.80
C LEU A 853 22.80 17.84 18.92
N TYR A 854 23.14 17.49 20.14
CA TYR A 854 24.04 16.39 20.46
C TYR A 854 23.22 15.31 21.16
N ILE A 855 23.22 14.11 20.59
CA ILE A 855 22.41 12.98 21.08
C ILE A 855 23.38 11.84 21.47
N PRO A 856 23.54 11.57 22.77
CA PRO A 856 24.46 10.54 23.27
C PRO A 856 23.88 9.13 23.08
N PHE A 857 24.77 8.18 22.77
CA PHE A 857 24.48 6.75 22.71
C PHE A 857 25.50 5.97 23.54
N VAL A 858 25.00 5.07 24.39
CA VAL A 858 25.82 4.23 25.28
C VAL A 858 25.89 2.81 24.71
N GLU A 859 27.06 2.18 24.77
CA GLU A 859 27.28 0.79 24.33
C GLU A 859 26.69 -0.22 25.34
N ASN A 860 26.04 -1.27 24.84
CA ASN A 860 25.46 -2.35 25.63
C ASN A 860 26.51 -3.47 25.84
N ASN A 861 26.76 -3.83 27.09
CA ASN A 861 27.56 -4.98 27.53
C ASN A 861 26.73 -6.27 27.58
N LYS A 862 27.40 -7.43 27.61
CA LYS A 862 26.75 -8.76 27.52
C LYS A 862 26.93 -9.58 28.80
N ILE A 863 25.85 -9.86 29.53
CA ILE A 863 25.84 -10.90 30.58
C ILE A 863 25.31 -12.19 29.96
N PHE A 864 26.10 -13.25 29.96
CA PHE A 864 25.72 -14.54 29.36
C PHE A 864 26.03 -15.69 30.30
N GLY A 865 25.53 -16.89 29.98
CA GLY A 865 25.90 -18.08 30.72
C GLY A 865 24.90 -19.20 30.50
N LYS A 866 24.94 -20.19 31.38
CA LYS A 866 24.22 -21.45 31.18
C LYS A 866 23.66 -22.01 32.49
N VAL A 867 22.53 -22.70 32.35
CA VAL A 867 21.96 -23.57 33.40
C VAL A 867 22.62 -24.94 33.33
N ILE A 868 23.30 -25.32 34.41
CA ILE A 868 24.02 -26.58 34.53
C ILE A 868 23.28 -27.48 35.51
N LEU A 869 22.80 -28.63 35.03
CA LEU A 869 22.13 -29.64 35.86
C LEU A 869 23.14 -30.73 36.24
N ASN A 870 23.60 -30.73 37.49
CA ASN A 870 24.49 -31.74 38.04
C ASN A 870 23.67 -32.93 38.57
N ARG A 871 23.76 -34.04 37.83
CA ARG A 871 22.94 -35.23 38.04
C ARG A 871 23.77 -36.45 38.42
N SER A 872 23.18 -37.33 39.22
CA SER A 872 23.76 -38.65 39.48
C SER A 872 23.68 -39.54 38.25
N LYS A 873 24.71 -40.37 38.00
CA LYS A 873 24.70 -41.39 36.93
C LYS A 873 23.56 -42.42 37.06
N LEU A 874 22.94 -42.52 38.24
CA LEU A 874 21.84 -43.44 38.57
C LEU A 874 20.49 -42.72 38.77
N SER A 875 20.33 -41.51 38.22
CA SER A 875 19.11 -40.71 38.35
C SER A 875 17.94 -41.33 37.57
N ASN A 876 16.78 -41.50 38.23
CA ASN A 876 15.56 -42.00 37.61
C ASN A 876 14.72 -40.90 36.93
N LEU A 877 15.16 -39.64 36.94
CA LEU A 877 14.37 -38.47 36.50
C LEU A 877 14.31 -38.25 34.97
N GLY A 878 14.84 -39.16 34.13
CA GLY A 878 14.74 -39.04 32.66
C GLY A 878 15.51 -37.84 32.08
N SER A 879 15.19 -37.38 30.86
CA SER A 879 15.77 -36.15 30.28
C SER A 879 15.06 -34.91 30.85
N ILE A 880 15.81 -33.88 31.21
CA ILE A 880 15.27 -32.64 31.79
C ILE A 880 15.58 -31.49 30.82
N ASP A 881 14.55 -30.75 30.41
CA ASP A 881 14.65 -29.61 29.50
C ASP A 881 15.06 -28.33 30.27
N PRO A 882 16.23 -27.75 29.99
CA PRO A 882 16.68 -26.51 30.61
C PRO A 882 16.22 -25.22 29.87
N SER A 883 15.30 -25.32 28.91
CA SER A 883 14.80 -24.17 28.13
C SER A 883 13.72 -23.34 28.82
N ASN A 884 13.52 -22.12 28.34
CA ASN A 884 12.46 -21.20 28.76
C ASN A 884 12.54 -20.76 30.24
N ILE A 885 13.72 -20.83 30.84
CA ILE A 885 13.97 -20.34 32.20
C ILE A 885 14.34 -18.86 32.12
N LYS A 886 13.60 -18.02 32.83
CA LYS A 886 13.84 -16.57 32.83
C LYS A 886 15.04 -16.22 33.71
N VAL A 887 16.01 -15.54 33.12
CA VAL A 887 17.12 -14.89 33.81
C VAL A 887 16.93 -13.38 33.73
N THR A 888 17.07 -12.68 34.85
CA THR A 888 16.85 -11.23 34.95
C THR A 888 18.07 -10.57 35.58
N ALA A 889 18.57 -9.51 34.95
CA ALA A 889 19.55 -8.58 35.49
C ALA A 889 18.84 -7.27 35.87
N GLU A 890 19.02 -6.82 37.10
CA GLU A 890 18.46 -5.59 37.64
C GLU A 890 19.59 -4.62 38.00
N ASP A 891 19.56 -3.39 37.48
CA ASP A 891 20.57 -2.37 37.81
C ASP A 891 20.32 -1.70 39.17
N SER A 892 21.26 -0.87 39.61
CA SER A 892 21.18 -0.10 40.85
C SER A 892 20.03 0.92 40.90
N TYR A 893 19.42 1.23 39.75
CA TYR A 893 18.28 2.15 39.62
C TYR A 893 16.94 1.40 39.49
N GLY A 894 16.94 0.07 39.58
CA GLY A 894 15.74 -0.78 39.53
C GLY A 894 15.24 -1.11 38.11
N LYS A 895 16.00 -0.78 37.06
CA LYS A 895 15.65 -1.14 35.68
C LYS A 895 16.06 -2.59 35.39
N LYS A 896 15.14 -3.34 34.79
CA LYS A 896 15.25 -4.79 34.60
C LYS A 896 15.47 -5.17 33.14
N TYR A 897 16.41 -6.07 32.91
CA TYR A 897 16.76 -6.64 31.61
C TYR A 897 16.66 -8.16 31.73
N SER A 898 15.93 -8.84 30.84
CA SER A 898 15.72 -10.29 30.99
C SER A 898 15.80 -11.05 29.68
N SER A 899 16.26 -12.31 29.75
CA SER A 899 16.28 -13.27 28.64
C SER A 899 15.76 -14.63 29.11
N LEU A 900 15.32 -15.47 28.17
CA LEU A 900 15.02 -16.88 28.41
C LEU A 900 16.22 -17.75 28.04
N THR A 901 16.32 -18.93 28.65
CA THR A 901 17.28 -19.97 28.26
C THR A 901 16.84 -20.73 27.00
N ASP A 902 17.79 -21.13 26.17
CA ASP A 902 17.56 -21.98 24.99
C ASP A 902 17.41 -23.48 25.35
N ALA A 903 17.16 -24.34 24.35
CA ALA A 903 17.08 -25.81 24.49
C ALA A 903 18.31 -26.45 25.18
N ASN A 904 19.46 -25.76 25.16
CA ASN A 904 20.70 -26.21 25.76
C ASN A 904 20.99 -25.53 27.10
N GLY A 905 20.07 -24.71 27.61
CA GLY A 905 20.17 -23.98 28.88
C GLY A 905 20.96 -22.68 28.82
N ASN A 906 21.36 -22.18 27.63
CA ASN A 906 22.15 -20.96 27.50
C ASN A 906 21.26 -19.71 27.49
N PHE A 907 21.74 -18.59 28.04
CA PHE A 907 21.07 -17.30 27.99
C PHE A 907 22.05 -16.16 27.65
N ASN A 908 21.52 -15.06 27.09
CA ASN A 908 22.28 -13.84 26.81
C ASN A 908 21.41 -12.60 27.14
N ILE A 909 21.89 -11.73 28.03
CA ILE A 909 21.26 -10.47 28.42
C ILE A 909 22.19 -9.32 28.01
N PHE A 910 21.68 -8.36 27.26
CA PHE A 910 22.40 -7.14 26.92
C PHE A 910 22.00 -6.02 27.89
N VAL A 911 22.99 -5.41 28.54
CA VAL A 911 22.83 -4.44 29.63
C VAL A 911 23.81 -3.26 29.45
N PRO A 912 23.43 -2.00 29.71
CA PRO A 912 24.36 -0.86 29.63
C PRO A 912 25.49 -0.94 30.67
N ASN A 913 26.57 -0.16 30.50
CA ASN A 913 27.63 -0.08 31.51
C ASN A 913 27.17 0.81 32.68
N VAL A 914 26.87 0.20 33.83
CA VAL A 914 26.47 0.90 35.08
C VAL A 914 27.17 0.20 36.25
N ASP A 915 27.12 0.82 37.44
CA ASP A 915 27.93 0.41 38.61
C ASP A 915 27.79 -1.08 38.97
N LYS A 916 26.56 -1.61 39.04
CA LYS A 916 26.32 -3.02 39.37
C LYS A 916 24.98 -3.56 38.88
N TYR A 917 24.96 -4.85 38.61
CA TYR A 917 23.76 -5.64 38.30
C TYR A 917 23.54 -6.75 39.31
N LYS A 918 22.28 -6.95 39.72
CA LYS A 918 21.84 -8.16 40.41
C LYS A 918 21.20 -9.12 39.42
N VAL A 919 21.91 -10.19 39.08
CA VAL A 919 21.47 -11.20 38.10
C VAL A 919 20.92 -12.41 38.84
N HIS A 920 19.68 -12.81 38.52
CA HIS A 920 19.03 -13.94 39.14
C HIS A 920 18.22 -14.78 38.15
N ILE A 921 18.00 -16.05 38.50
CA ILE A 921 17.23 -16.99 37.69
C ILE A 921 15.95 -17.38 38.39
N ASN A 922 14.87 -17.54 37.63
CA ASN A 922 13.67 -18.18 38.15
C ASN A 922 13.95 -19.68 38.28
N ASN A 923 14.28 -20.15 39.48
CA ASN A 923 14.39 -21.58 39.74
C ASN A 923 13.02 -22.23 39.43
N ILE A 924 13.01 -23.29 38.63
CA ILE A 924 11.80 -24.07 38.28
C ILE A 924 11.96 -25.56 38.65
N PHE A 925 13.10 -25.95 39.27
CA PHE A 925 13.47 -27.33 39.56
C PHE A 925 13.39 -27.69 41.06
N TYR A 926 12.70 -26.88 41.86
CA TYR A 926 12.70 -26.92 43.34
C TYR A 926 12.49 -28.30 43.99
N GLU A 927 11.70 -29.18 43.37
CA GLU A 927 11.41 -30.50 43.93
C GLU A 927 12.62 -31.44 43.88
N ASN A 928 13.42 -31.37 42.80
CA ASN A 928 14.45 -32.36 42.50
C ASN A 928 15.88 -31.82 42.57
N PHE A 929 16.06 -30.49 42.48
CA PHE A 929 17.37 -29.85 42.45
C PHE A 929 17.46 -28.71 43.48
N GLU A 930 18.64 -28.54 44.05
CA GLU A 930 19.04 -27.37 44.83
C GLU A 930 19.86 -26.44 43.93
N LEU A 931 19.42 -25.17 43.84
CA LEU A 931 20.19 -24.13 43.16
C LEU A 931 21.31 -23.68 44.11
N GLU A 932 22.55 -23.80 43.66
CA GLU A 932 23.72 -23.48 44.46
C GLU A 932 23.79 -21.99 44.82
N GLN A 933 23.51 -21.13 43.84
CA GLN A 933 23.47 -19.68 44.00
C GLN A 933 22.44 -19.08 43.04
N ASN A 934 21.50 -18.29 43.59
CA ASN A 934 20.47 -17.63 42.79
C ASN A 934 20.83 -16.19 42.42
N ASP A 935 21.38 -15.44 43.37
CA ASP A 935 21.69 -14.02 43.17
C ASP A 935 23.19 -13.85 42.91
N TYR A 936 23.55 -13.32 41.73
CA TYR A 936 24.90 -12.93 41.38
C TYR A 936 24.99 -11.41 41.30
N GLU A 937 25.95 -10.81 42.00
CA GLU A 937 26.28 -9.40 41.84
C GLU A 937 27.36 -9.28 40.76
N VAL A 938 27.00 -8.68 39.63
CA VAL A 938 27.86 -8.51 38.46
C VAL A 938 28.26 -7.04 38.36
N GLN A 939 29.55 -6.77 38.52
CA GLN A 939 30.16 -5.47 38.22
C GLN A 939 30.97 -5.62 36.94
N LEU A 940 30.62 -4.83 35.93
CA LEU A 940 31.24 -4.98 34.62
C LEU A 940 32.64 -4.37 34.58
N ASN A 941 32.99 -3.37 35.41
CA ASN A 941 34.37 -2.89 35.67
C ASN A 941 35.29 -2.81 34.42
N GLY A 942 34.76 -2.42 33.25
CA GLY A 942 35.50 -2.34 31.98
C GLY A 942 35.48 -3.60 31.09
N TYR A 943 34.92 -4.72 31.57
CA TYR A 943 34.68 -5.95 30.79
C TYR A 943 33.41 -5.85 29.95
N ARG A 944 33.53 -6.14 28.65
CA ARG A 944 32.41 -6.10 27.67
C ARG A 944 31.43 -7.26 27.80
N GLN A 945 31.87 -8.35 28.43
CA GLN A 945 31.05 -9.53 28.64
C GLN A 945 31.36 -10.17 29.99
N PHE A 946 30.35 -10.73 30.64
CA PHE A 946 30.47 -11.37 31.94
C PHE A 946 29.65 -12.66 31.97
N GLU A 947 30.27 -13.76 32.39
CA GLU A 947 29.62 -15.08 32.41
C GLU A 947 29.02 -15.37 33.79
N VAL A 948 27.75 -15.82 33.83
CA VAL A 948 27.03 -16.24 35.05
C VAL A 948 26.40 -17.60 34.80
N ASN A 949 26.87 -18.64 35.49
CA ASN A 949 26.34 -19.99 35.38
C ASN A 949 25.48 -20.35 36.59
N PHE A 950 24.29 -20.87 36.34
CA PHE A 950 23.37 -21.30 37.40
C PHE A 950 23.46 -22.82 37.55
N ILE A 951 24.04 -23.28 38.66
CA ILE A 951 24.28 -24.70 38.93
C ILE A 951 23.18 -25.26 39.82
N PHE A 952 22.54 -26.32 39.33
CA PHE A 952 21.49 -27.05 40.01
C PHE A 952 21.99 -28.45 40.37
N ASN A 953 22.04 -28.78 41.65
CA ASN A 953 22.50 -30.07 42.16
C ASN A 953 21.32 -30.96 42.54
N GLU A 954 21.27 -32.20 42.04
CA GLU A 954 20.20 -33.16 42.36
C GLU A 954 20.19 -33.54 43.85
N LYS A 955 19.02 -33.43 44.52
CA LYS A 955 18.85 -33.73 45.95
C LYS A 955 19.06 -35.22 46.26
N LYS A 956 19.99 -35.57 47.16
CA LYS A 956 20.19 -36.96 47.64
C LYS A 956 19.14 -37.33 48.70
N ARG A 957 18.42 -38.45 48.51
CA ARG A 957 17.43 -38.95 49.49
C ARG A 957 18.10 -39.41 50.80
N LYS A 958 17.68 -38.86 51.94
CA LYS A 958 17.91 -39.41 53.29
C LYS A 958 16.63 -40.11 53.76
N ILE A 959 16.72 -41.34 54.25
CA ILE A 959 15.60 -42.10 54.85
C ILE A 959 15.78 -42.08 56.38
N ASN A 960 14.78 -41.66 57.15
CA ASN A 960 14.77 -41.70 58.62
C ASN A 960 13.38 -42.12 59.16
N PHE A 961 13.37 -42.97 60.19
CA PHE A 961 12.20 -43.49 60.92
C PHE A 961 11.81 -42.59 62.12
N ALA A 962 10.54 -42.62 62.54
CA ALA A 962 9.88 -41.61 63.38
C ALA A 962 9.97 -41.80 64.93
N ALA A 963 9.90 -40.71 65.71
CA ALA A 963 8.89 -40.42 66.78
C ALA A 963 9.29 -39.27 67.77
N SER A 964 8.28 -38.52 68.26
CA SER A 964 8.14 -37.81 69.57
C SER A 964 8.43 -36.29 69.75
N TYR A 965 7.34 -35.50 69.74
CA TYR A 965 6.86 -34.39 70.63
C TYR A 965 7.73 -33.21 71.18
N ASP A 966 7.32 -32.00 70.74
CA ASP A 966 6.93 -30.72 71.41
C ASP A 966 7.82 -29.97 72.44
N TYR A 967 8.14 -28.69 72.15
CA TYR A 967 7.63 -27.50 72.86
C TYR A 967 8.07 -26.17 72.20
N GLY A 968 7.13 -25.24 72.02
CA GLY A 968 7.30 -23.88 72.56
C GLY A 968 7.78 -22.73 71.67
N SER A 969 6.82 -22.07 71.04
CA SER A 969 6.54 -20.63 71.15
C SER A 969 7.26 -19.56 70.30
N ARG A 970 6.39 -18.68 69.77
CA ARG A 970 6.54 -17.26 69.38
C ARG A 970 7.23 -16.96 68.05
N LEU A 971 6.41 -16.54 67.08
CA LEU A 971 6.59 -15.31 66.29
C LEU A 971 5.25 -14.93 65.65
N ASP A 972 4.35 -14.32 66.44
CA ASP A 972 3.30 -13.44 65.90
C ASP A 972 3.84 -12.00 65.93
N GLY A 973 4.06 -11.45 64.74
CA GLY A 973 4.09 -10.01 64.50
C GLY A 973 2.86 -9.65 63.65
N PRO A 974 2.18 -8.51 63.89
CA PRO A 974 0.88 -8.22 63.31
C PRO A 974 1.01 -7.88 61.82
N GLY A 975 0.27 -8.61 60.97
CA GLY A 975 0.01 -8.19 59.59
C GLY A 975 0.53 -9.08 58.46
N VAL A 976 0.91 -10.35 58.71
CA VAL A 976 1.22 -11.31 57.63
C VAL A 976 0.16 -12.42 57.59
N GLU A 977 -0.85 -12.25 56.75
CA GLU A 977 -1.73 -13.37 56.35
C GLU A 977 -0.96 -14.29 55.41
N ILE A 978 -0.71 -15.53 55.83
CA ILE A 978 -0.17 -16.58 54.95
C ILE A 978 -1.30 -17.03 54.01
N VAL A 979 -1.39 -16.39 52.84
CA VAL A 979 -2.35 -16.75 51.79
C VAL A 979 -1.86 -18.02 51.07
N ARG A 980 -2.41 -19.16 51.44
CA ARG A 980 -2.18 -20.45 50.78
C ARG A 980 -2.92 -20.46 49.44
N ARG A 981 -2.28 -20.85 48.33
CA ARG A 981 -2.91 -20.88 46.99
C ARG A 981 -2.95 -22.30 46.40
N THR A 982 -4.06 -22.64 45.75
CA THR A 982 -4.28 -23.87 44.98
C THR A 982 -4.38 -23.53 43.50
N ASN A 983 -3.85 -24.41 42.65
CA ASN A 983 -3.95 -24.30 41.19
C ASN A 983 -4.92 -25.35 40.65
N LEU A 984 -5.95 -24.89 39.94
CA LEU A 984 -6.83 -25.71 39.11
C LEU A 984 -6.34 -25.65 37.66
N ALA A 985 -5.89 -26.78 37.14
CA ALA A 985 -5.46 -26.93 35.75
C ALA A 985 -6.35 -27.93 35.03
N GLY A 986 -6.51 -27.81 33.73
CA GLY A 986 -7.40 -28.73 33.03
C GLY A 986 -7.48 -28.51 31.54
N THR A 987 -8.27 -29.33 30.86
CA THR A 987 -8.60 -29.18 29.45
C THR A 987 -10.10 -29.13 29.25
N ILE A 988 -10.57 -28.20 28.41
CA ILE A 988 -11.97 -28.06 28.02
C ILE A 988 -12.12 -28.54 26.59
N LYS A 989 -12.98 -29.54 26.39
CA LYS A 989 -13.22 -30.16 25.08
C LYS A 989 -14.71 -30.32 24.82
N ASP A 990 -15.06 -30.46 23.55
CA ASP A 990 -16.40 -30.82 23.11
C ASP A 990 -16.70 -32.29 23.48
N ALA A 991 -17.84 -32.53 24.13
CA ALA A 991 -18.23 -33.85 24.59
C ALA A 991 -18.46 -34.87 23.47
N THR A 992 -18.70 -34.42 22.24
CA THR A 992 -18.97 -35.26 21.06
C THR A 992 -17.72 -35.39 20.18
N THR A 993 -17.04 -34.28 19.88
CA THR A 993 -15.90 -34.26 18.96
C THR A 993 -14.54 -34.38 19.64
N LEU A 994 -14.50 -34.23 20.98
CA LEU A 994 -13.29 -34.18 21.81
C LEU A 994 -12.30 -33.07 21.40
N GLN A 995 -12.72 -32.14 20.54
CA GLN A 995 -11.93 -30.99 20.10
C GLN A 995 -11.88 -29.92 21.21
N PRO A 996 -10.76 -29.19 21.34
CA PRO A 996 -10.62 -28.15 22.36
C PRO A 996 -11.59 -26.98 22.15
N ILE A 997 -12.21 -26.50 23.23
CA ILE A 997 -13.15 -25.38 23.21
C ILE A 997 -12.54 -24.18 23.92
N VAL A 998 -12.76 -22.98 23.36
CA VAL A 998 -12.51 -21.70 24.04
C VAL A 998 -13.65 -21.42 25.00
N ALA A 999 -13.39 -21.48 26.29
CA ALA A 999 -14.36 -21.30 27.34
C ALA A 999 -13.80 -20.41 28.45
N ASN A 1000 -14.68 -19.69 29.13
CA ASN A 1000 -14.39 -18.91 30.32
C ASN A 1000 -14.66 -19.74 31.56
N ILE A 1001 -13.63 -19.93 32.39
CA ILE A 1001 -13.64 -20.64 33.67
C ILE A 1001 -13.65 -19.60 34.78
N ARG A 1002 -14.60 -19.71 35.71
CA ARG A 1002 -14.70 -18.87 36.89
C ARG A 1002 -14.71 -19.74 38.13
N VAL A 1003 -13.92 -19.37 39.12
CA VAL A 1003 -13.94 -19.96 40.45
C VAL A 1003 -14.66 -18.99 41.37
N ILE A 1004 -15.74 -19.45 41.98
CA ILE A 1004 -16.66 -18.63 42.76
C ILE A 1004 -16.64 -19.14 44.20
N ASP A 1005 -16.60 -18.23 45.17
CA ASP A 1005 -16.70 -18.58 46.60
C ASP A 1005 -18.15 -18.94 47.01
N ASN A 1006 -18.32 -19.37 48.26
CA ASN A 1006 -19.63 -19.70 48.83
C ASN A 1006 -20.58 -18.50 48.95
N GLN A 1007 -20.08 -17.26 48.79
CA GLN A 1007 -20.86 -16.02 48.85
C GLN A 1007 -21.32 -15.57 47.45
N GLY A 1008 -20.87 -16.25 46.39
CA GLY A 1008 -21.20 -15.96 45.00
C GLY A 1008 -20.24 -14.97 44.32
N ASN A 1009 -19.13 -14.61 44.96
CA ASN A 1009 -18.13 -13.71 44.39
C ASN A 1009 -17.13 -14.47 43.51
N GLU A 1010 -16.75 -13.87 42.38
CA GLU A 1010 -15.70 -14.40 41.52
C GLU A 1010 -14.33 -14.20 42.19
N VAL A 1011 -13.68 -15.32 42.54
CA VAL A 1011 -12.36 -15.34 43.20
C VAL A 1011 -11.24 -15.26 42.16
N THR A 1012 -11.43 -15.93 41.02
CA THR A 1012 -10.55 -15.82 39.84
C THR A 1012 -11.28 -16.30 38.59
N SER A 1013 -10.84 -15.84 37.42
CA SER A 1013 -11.25 -16.38 36.14
C SER A 1013 -10.07 -16.63 35.20
N ALA A 1014 -10.27 -17.53 34.24
CA ALA A 1014 -9.30 -17.89 33.21
C ALA A 1014 -10.03 -18.25 31.91
N ASN A 1015 -9.36 -18.13 30.78
CA ASN A 1015 -9.87 -18.62 29.48
C ASN A 1015 -9.04 -19.83 29.04
N SER A 1016 -9.69 -20.83 28.44
CA SER A 1016 -8.98 -21.95 27.81
C SER A 1016 -8.37 -21.59 26.47
N SER A 1017 -7.25 -22.24 26.14
CA SER A 1017 -6.56 -22.11 24.85
C SER A 1017 -7.42 -22.60 23.69
N SER A 1018 -7.51 -21.81 22.61
CA SER A 1018 -8.21 -22.19 21.38
C SER A 1018 -7.58 -23.36 20.61
N LYS A 1019 -6.31 -23.68 20.88
CA LYS A 1019 -5.59 -24.78 20.21
C LYS A 1019 -5.55 -26.07 21.00
N THR A 1020 -5.58 -25.97 22.33
CA THR A 1020 -5.31 -27.13 23.22
C THR A 1020 -6.39 -27.35 24.28
N GLY A 1021 -7.31 -26.39 24.46
CA GLY A 1021 -8.35 -26.46 25.48
C GLY A 1021 -7.81 -26.29 26.91
N VAL A 1022 -6.49 -26.14 27.07
CA VAL A 1022 -5.82 -26.06 28.38
C VAL A 1022 -6.16 -24.75 29.06
N PHE A 1023 -6.48 -24.82 30.36
CA PHE A 1023 -6.62 -23.67 31.25
C PHE A 1023 -5.90 -23.91 32.58
N THR A 1024 -5.55 -22.81 33.25
CA THR A 1024 -5.00 -22.79 34.61
C THR A 1024 -5.57 -21.60 35.37
N ALA A 1025 -6.12 -21.83 36.56
CA ALA A 1025 -6.64 -20.81 37.46
C ALA A 1025 -6.09 -21.03 38.87
N SER A 1026 -5.64 -19.97 39.54
CA SER A 1026 -5.04 -20.02 40.88
C SER A 1026 -5.90 -19.23 41.88
N PHE A 1027 -6.31 -19.84 42.98
CA PHE A 1027 -7.15 -19.22 44.01
C PHE A 1027 -6.68 -19.61 45.41
N VAL A 1028 -7.16 -18.91 46.45
CA VAL A 1028 -6.78 -19.17 47.85
C VAL A 1028 -7.30 -20.54 48.29
N ALA A 1029 -6.50 -21.33 48.98
CA ALA A 1029 -6.85 -22.63 49.51
C ALA A 1029 -7.45 -22.45 50.91
N GLY A 1030 -8.65 -23.00 51.17
CA GLY A 1030 -9.24 -22.97 52.50
C GLY A 1030 -10.76 -23.05 52.55
N ASP A 1031 -11.45 -22.57 51.51
CA ASP A 1031 -12.92 -22.60 51.44
C ASP A 1031 -13.45 -23.64 50.44
N ASP A 1032 -14.75 -23.88 50.48
CA ASP A 1032 -15.43 -24.55 49.36
C ASP A 1032 -15.63 -23.54 48.22
N TYR A 1033 -15.36 -23.97 46.99
CA TYR A 1033 -15.53 -23.14 45.80
C TYR A 1033 -16.40 -23.84 44.77
N THR A 1034 -16.97 -23.07 43.84
CA THR A 1034 -17.66 -23.59 42.66
C THR A 1034 -16.89 -23.21 41.40
N VAL A 1035 -16.56 -24.19 40.57
CA VAL A 1035 -16.00 -23.96 39.24
C VAL A 1035 -17.15 -23.87 38.25
N GLU A 1036 -17.29 -22.74 37.59
CA GLU A 1036 -18.22 -22.52 36.49
C GLU A 1036 -17.45 -22.38 35.17
N VAL A 1037 -17.85 -23.14 34.16
CA VAL A 1037 -17.29 -23.07 32.81
C VAL A 1037 -18.41 -22.70 31.83
N THR A 1038 -18.17 -21.67 31.03
CA THR A 1038 -19.13 -21.20 30.01
C THR A 1038 -18.43 -20.99 28.66
N SER A 1039 -19.09 -21.34 27.56
CA SER A 1039 -18.63 -21.09 26.19
C SER A 1039 -19.82 -20.73 25.32
N ASP A 1040 -19.59 -19.94 24.28
CA ASP A 1040 -20.61 -19.64 23.27
C ASP A 1040 -21.01 -20.94 22.56
N ASP A 1041 -22.29 -21.12 22.25
CA ASP A 1041 -22.89 -22.33 21.66
C ASP A 1041 -22.82 -23.64 22.46
N TYR A 1042 -22.34 -23.62 23.71
CA TYR A 1042 -22.27 -24.79 24.61
C TYR A 1042 -23.08 -24.61 25.90
N TRP A 1043 -23.50 -25.72 26.50
CA TRP A 1043 -24.09 -25.72 27.84
C TRP A 1043 -23.05 -25.43 28.92
N PHE A 1044 -23.45 -24.72 29.97
CA PHE A 1044 -22.57 -24.43 31.11
C PHE A 1044 -22.24 -25.72 31.88
N TYR A 1045 -21.04 -25.76 32.45
CA TYR A 1045 -20.64 -26.80 33.40
C TYR A 1045 -20.38 -26.14 34.76
N ALA A 1046 -20.91 -26.73 35.83
CA ALA A 1046 -20.71 -26.25 37.19
C ALA A 1046 -20.39 -27.41 38.12
N GLU A 1047 -19.34 -27.28 38.92
CA GLU A 1047 -18.92 -28.32 39.87
C GLU A 1047 -18.45 -27.69 41.19
N LYS A 1048 -18.89 -28.25 42.31
CA LYS A 1048 -18.40 -27.86 43.63
C LYS A 1048 -17.05 -28.52 43.91
N LEU A 1049 -16.09 -27.73 44.37
CA LEU A 1049 -14.82 -28.17 44.93
C LEU A 1049 -14.90 -28.05 46.45
N TYR A 1050 -14.96 -29.18 47.12
CA TYR A 1050 -14.98 -29.22 48.59
C TYR A 1050 -13.59 -28.93 49.15
N SER A 1051 -13.52 -28.14 50.21
CA SER A 1051 -12.31 -27.75 50.95
C SER A 1051 -11.39 -28.92 51.29
N GLN A 1052 -11.96 -30.11 51.53
CA GLN A 1052 -11.22 -31.36 51.80
C GLN A 1052 -10.38 -31.87 50.60
N GLN A 1053 -10.77 -31.51 49.37
CA GLN A 1053 -10.04 -31.81 48.13
C GLN A 1053 -9.02 -30.72 47.76
N ILE A 1054 -9.06 -29.57 48.44
CA ILE A 1054 -8.27 -28.37 48.17
C ILE A 1054 -7.17 -28.27 49.25
N VAL A 1055 -6.18 -29.15 49.17
CA VAL A 1055 -4.99 -29.11 50.03
C VAL A 1055 -3.89 -28.23 49.42
N THR A 1056 -3.19 -27.48 50.27
CA THR A 1056 -2.04 -26.65 49.89
C THR A 1056 -1.05 -27.47 49.04
N PHE A 1057 -0.64 -26.94 47.89
CA PHE A 1057 0.26 -27.58 46.90
C PHE A 1057 -0.34 -28.68 46.00
N ALA A 1058 -1.64 -28.98 46.06
CA ALA A 1058 -2.26 -29.88 45.07
C ALA A 1058 -2.64 -29.14 43.78
N ASN A 1059 -2.04 -29.53 42.64
CA ASN A 1059 -2.56 -29.16 41.33
C ASN A 1059 -3.80 -30.01 41.04
N LEU A 1060 -5.00 -29.43 41.17
CA LEU A 1060 -6.24 -30.09 40.78
C LEU A 1060 -6.28 -30.15 39.25
N LYS A 1061 -6.12 -31.33 38.66
CA LYS A 1061 -6.24 -31.54 37.21
C LYS A 1061 -7.63 -32.04 36.84
N LYS A 1062 -8.36 -31.33 35.97
CA LYS A 1062 -9.68 -31.77 35.47
C LYS A 1062 -9.81 -31.70 33.95
N GLU A 1063 -10.37 -32.74 33.35
CA GLU A 1063 -10.87 -32.69 31.97
C GLU A 1063 -12.37 -32.41 32.01
N ILE A 1064 -12.79 -31.29 31.41
CA ILE A 1064 -14.18 -30.83 31.41
C ILE A 1064 -14.71 -30.95 29.98
N LEU A 1065 -15.76 -31.75 29.80
CA LEU A 1065 -16.42 -31.96 28.52
C LEU A 1065 -17.70 -31.13 28.44
N LEU A 1066 -17.75 -30.15 27.54
CA LEU A 1066 -18.94 -29.33 27.30
C LEU A 1066 -19.80 -29.92 26.19
N LYS A 1067 -21.11 -30.00 26.43
CA LYS A 1067 -22.09 -30.45 25.43
C LYS A 1067 -22.57 -29.28 24.58
N ALA A 1068 -22.50 -29.40 23.26
CA ALA A 1068 -22.99 -28.37 22.34
C ALA A 1068 -24.51 -28.20 22.44
N ILE A 1069 -25.00 -26.98 22.20
CA ILE A 1069 -26.43 -26.67 22.12
C ILE A 1069 -26.94 -27.10 20.75
N THR A 1070 -27.49 -28.31 20.65
CA THR A 1070 -28.08 -28.89 19.43
C THR A 1070 -29.55 -29.26 19.62
N VAL A 1071 -30.33 -29.28 18.53
CA VAL A 1071 -31.75 -29.68 18.58
C VAL A 1071 -31.87 -31.15 18.99
N GLY A 1072 -32.73 -31.44 19.96
CA GLY A 1072 -32.90 -32.76 20.57
C GLY A 1072 -32.00 -33.04 21.78
N ALA A 1073 -31.07 -32.13 22.13
CA ALA A 1073 -30.25 -32.28 23.33
C ALA A 1073 -31.12 -32.19 24.60
N LEU A 1074 -30.95 -33.16 25.49
CA LEU A 1074 -31.62 -33.25 26.79
C LEU A 1074 -30.64 -32.87 27.90
N ILE A 1075 -31.08 -31.98 28.78
CA ILE A 1075 -30.28 -31.42 29.88
C ILE A 1075 -30.98 -31.74 31.19
N PRO A 1076 -30.42 -32.64 32.02
CA PRO A 1076 -30.95 -32.87 33.36
C PRO A 1076 -30.62 -31.67 34.25
N MET A 1077 -31.60 -31.18 35.01
CA MET A 1077 -31.42 -30.14 36.03
C MET A 1077 -31.21 -30.82 37.39
N ASN A 1078 -29.95 -31.02 37.75
CA ASN A 1078 -29.58 -31.96 38.83
C ASN A 1078 -29.99 -31.46 40.23
N THR A 1079 -30.21 -30.16 40.40
CA THR A 1079 -30.64 -29.56 41.68
C THR A 1079 -32.11 -29.13 41.68
N LEU A 1080 -32.85 -29.39 40.59
CA LEU A 1080 -34.27 -29.08 40.41
C LEU A 1080 -35.13 -30.33 40.64
N ASN A 1081 -35.08 -30.85 41.87
CA ASN A 1081 -35.85 -32.01 42.30
C ASN A 1081 -36.92 -31.57 43.29
N PHE A 1082 -38.15 -32.07 43.12
CA PHE A 1082 -39.27 -31.67 43.96
C PHE A 1082 -39.47 -32.65 45.12
N GLU A 1083 -39.89 -32.12 46.27
CA GLU A 1083 -40.39 -32.97 47.36
C GLU A 1083 -41.70 -33.64 46.95
N SER A 1084 -41.96 -34.82 47.51
CA SER A 1084 -43.15 -35.60 47.19
C SER A 1084 -44.43 -34.78 47.39
N GLY A 1085 -45.31 -34.77 46.39
CA GLY A 1085 -46.59 -34.05 46.40
C GLY A 1085 -46.50 -32.52 46.28
N LYS A 1086 -45.30 -31.92 46.26
CA LYS A 1086 -45.13 -30.47 46.15
C LYS A 1086 -44.90 -30.01 44.71
N THR A 1087 -45.43 -28.84 44.37
CA THR A 1087 -45.22 -28.16 43.09
C THR A 1087 -44.34 -26.91 43.19
N GLU A 1088 -43.95 -26.47 44.39
CA GLU A 1088 -43.10 -25.28 44.57
C GLU A 1088 -41.65 -25.54 44.14
N ILE A 1089 -41.03 -24.58 43.43
CA ILE A 1089 -39.60 -24.65 43.07
C ILE A 1089 -38.78 -24.51 44.35
N PRO A 1090 -37.94 -25.50 44.71
CA PRO A 1090 -37.12 -25.41 45.91
C PRO A 1090 -36.16 -24.22 45.84
N ALA A 1091 -35.94 -23.56 46.98
CA ALA A 1091 -35.03 -22.41 47.06
C ALA A 1091 -33.61 -22.75 46.54
N THR A 1092 -33.17 -24.00 46.73
CA THR A 1092 -31.88 -24.52 46.26
C THR A 1092 -31.75 -24.63 44.75
N SER A 1093 -32.86 -24.58 44.00
CA SER A 1093 -32.87 -24.77 42.55
C SER A 1093 -32.81 -23.45 41.76
N PHE A 1094 -33.05 -22.29 42.40
CA PHE A 1094 -32.96 -20.98 41.73
C PHE A 1094 -31.58 -20.68 41.13
N PRO A 1095 -30.44 -20.99 41.80
CA PRO A 1095 -29.12 -20.75 41.20
C PRO A 1095 -28.90 -21.52 39.89
N GLU A 1096 -29.40 -22.75 39.76
CA GLU A 1096 -29.31 -23.52 38.52
C GLU A 1096 -30.21 -22.93 37.42
N LEU A 1097 -31.40 -22.45 37.78
CA LEU A 1097 -32.32 -21.76 36.86
C LEU A 1097 -31.77 -20.41 36.37
N GLU A 1098 -31.09 -19.64 37.22
CA GLU A 1098 -30.43 -18.39 36.82
C GLU A 1098 -29.28 -18.62 35.84
N ARG A 1099 -28.50 -19.69 36.05
CA ARG A 1099 -27.43 -20.09 35.11
C ARG A 1099 -28.00 -20.49 33.75
N LEU A 1100 -29.07 -21.28 33.74
CA LEU A 1100 -29.80 -21.63 32.53
C LEU A 1100 -30.28 -20.37 31.81
N LEU A 1101 -30.89 -19.42 32.53
CA LEU A 1101 -31.37 -18.16 31.96
C LEU A 1101 -30.23 -17.32 31.35
N LYS A 1102 -29.05 -17.25 31.99
CA LYS A 1102 -27.88 -16.56 31.45
C LYS A 1102 -27.41 -17.16 30.13
N VAL A 1103 -27.36 -18.48 30.02
CA VAL A 1103 -27.00 -19.18 28.77
C VAL A 1103 -28.05 -18.94 27.68
N LEU A 1104 -29.34 -19.06 28.02
CA LEU A 1104 -30.43 -18.84 27.07
C LEU A 1104 -30.53 -17.40 26.57
N LYS A 1105 -30.24 -16.40 27.41
CA LYS A 1105 -30.16 -14.98 26.99
C LYS A 1105 -29.00 -14.70 26.04
N LYS A 1106 -27.87 -15.39 26.21
CA LYS A 1106 -26.74 -15.33 25.28
C LYS A 1106 -27.01 -16.06 23.95
N ASN A 1107 -27.98 -16.99 23.93
CA ASN A 1107 -28.34 -17.78 22.76
C ASN A 1107 -29.83 -17.58 22.38
N PRO A 1108 -30.23 -16.37 21.90
CA PRO A 1108 -31.64 -15.98 21.78
C PRO A 1108 -32.44 -16.73 20.70
N THR A 1109 -31.80 -17.47 19.80
CA THR A 1109 -32.49 -18.24 18.74
C THR A 1109 -33.00 -19.59 19.23
N VAL A 1110 -32.40 -20.12 20.30
CA VAL A 1110 -32.74 -21.42 20.89
C VAL A 1110 -34.20 -21.43 21.34
N LYS A 1111 -34.86 -22.57 21.16
CA LYS A 1111 -36.19 -22.91 21.68
C LYS A 1111 -36.05 -24.13 22.57
N ILE A 1112 -36.68 -24.11 23.74
CA ILE A 1112 -36.61 -25.22 24.69
C ILE A 1112 -38.01 -25.69 25.09
N ALA A 1113 -38.12 -26.96 25.51
CA ALA A 1113 -39.26 -27.54 26.19
C ALA A 1113 -38.83 -27.99 27.60
N VAL A 1114 -39.63 -27.66 28.61
CA VAL A 1114 -39.43 -28.10 30.00
C VAL A 1114 -40.24 -29.36 30.23
N HIS A 1115 -39.58 -30.45 30.57
CA HIS A 1115 -40.18 -31.77 30.77
C HIS A 1115 -40.22 -32.10 32.26
N GLY A 1116 -41.41 -32.27 32.83
CA GLY A 1116 -41.58 -32.64 34.24
C GLY A 1116 -41.80 -34.14 34.39
N HIS A 1117 -41.24 -34.73 35.45
CA HIS A 1117 -41.35 -36.15 35.77
C HIS A 1117 -41.75 -36.34 37.23
N THR A 1118 -42.41 -37.46 37.53
CA THR A 1118 -42.84 -37.88 38.88
C THR A 1118 -42.31 -39.26 39.20
N ASP A 1119 -42.37 -39.65 40.47
CA ASP A 1119 -42.16 -41.03 40.90
C ASP A 1119 -43.43 -41.89 40.69
N ASP A 1120 -43.34 -43.17 41.07
CA ASP A 1120 -44.40 -44.16 40.95
C ASP A 1120 -45.55 -44.02 41.97
N LEU A 1121 -45.35 -43.27 43.05
CA LEU A 1121 -46.36 -43.04 44.09
C LEU A 1121 -47.25 -41.83 43.76
N GLU A 1122 -46.67 -40.77 43.21
CA GLU A 1122 -47.35 -39.52 42.87
C GLU A 1122 -48.42 -39.67 41.78
N LEU A 1123 -48.40 -40.77 41.02
CA LEU A 1123 -49.43 -41.10 40.02
C LEU A 1123 -50.67 -41.78 40.62
N LYS A 1124 -50.56 -42.41 41.80
CA LYS A 1124 -51.62 -43.21 42.42
C LYS A 1124 -52.59 -42.40 43.29
N GLU A 1125 -52.17 -41.23 43.79
CA GLU A 1125 -52.92 -40.47 44.82
C GLU A 1125 -53.38 -39.06 44.39
N SER A 1126 -53.00 -38.58 43.20
CA SER A 1126 -53.24 -37.18 42.80
C SER A 1126 -54.35 -37.00 41.75
N GLN A 1127 -55.33 -36.11 42.01
CA GLN A 1127 -56.26 -35.58 40.99
C GLN A 1127 -55.63 -34.53 40.06
N ILE A 1128 -54.38 -34.10 40.33
CA ILE A 1128 -53.66 -33.03 39.63
C ILE A 1128 -52.39 -33.60 38.97
N ASP A 1129 -52.11 -33.23 37.72
CA ASP A 1129 -50.89 -33.62 37.01
C ASP A 1129 -49.66 -32.86 37.54
N LEU A 1130 -49.04 -33.41 38.59
CA LEU A 1130 -47.87 -32.85 39.27
C LEU A 1130 -46.67 -32.68 38.33
N ALA A 1131 -46.51 -33.57 37.34
CA ALA A 1131 -45.45 -33.47 36.36
C ALA A 1131 -45.62 -32.22 35.49
N THR A 1132 -46.83 -31.99 34.99
CA THR A 1132 -47.14 -30.81 34.16
C THR A 1132 -47.07 -29.52 34.97
N GLU A 1133 -47.59 -29.47 36.20
CA GLU A 1133 -47.56 -28.25 37.01
C GLU A 1133 -46.12 -27.84 37.40
N ARG A 1134 -45.24 -28.81 37.72
CA ARG A 1134 -43.81 -28.54 37.97
C ARG A 1134 -43.11 -27.97 36.74
N ALA A 1135 -43.33 -28.58 35.56
CA ALA A 1135 -42.76 -28.10 34.30
C ALA A 1135 -43.25 -26.68 33.94
N LYS A 1136 -44.54 -26.43 34.16
CA LYS A 1136 -45.19 -25.13 33.94
C LYS A 1136 -44.64 -24.04 34.87
N LEU A 1137 -44.36 -24.34 36.14
CA LEU A 1137 -43.80 -23.38 37.08
C LEU A 1137 -42.38 -22.96 36.69
N VAL A 1138 -41.56 -23.92 36.26
CA VAL A 1138 -40.21 -23.65 35.74
C VAL A 1138 -40.27 -22.83 34.45
N ALA A 1139 -41.17 -23.17 33.52
CA ALA A 1139 -41.39 -22.37 32.30
C ALA A 1139 -41.87 -20.94 32.62
N LYS A 1140 -42.79 -20.79 33.58
CA LYS A 1140 -43.29 -19.48 34.05
C LYS A 1140 -42.16 -18.65 34.66
N TYR A 1141 -41.27 -19.26 35.43
CA TYR A 1141 -40.09 -18.60 35.99
C TYR A 1141 -39.15 -18.08 34.88
N LEU A 1142 -38.88 -18.87 33.85
CA LEU A 1142 -38.05 -18.45 32.72
C LEU A 1142 -38.68 -17.31 31.91
N ILE A 1143 -39.99 -17.36 31.67
CA ILE A 1143 -40.75 -16.28 31.00
C ILE A 1143 -40.70 -14.99 31.82
N ALA A 1144 -41.00 -15.07 33.13
CA ALA A 1144 -40.99 -13.91 34.03
C ALA A 1144 -39.62 -13.23 34.08
N ASN A 1145 -38.54 -13.99 33.89
CA ASN A 1145 -37.17 -13.47 33.87
C ASN A 1145 -36.63 -13.18 32.46
N GLY A 1146 -37.50 -13.12 31.45
CA GLY A 1146 -37.21 -12.54 30.14
C GLY A 1146 -36.85 -13.54 29.04
N TYR A 1147 -37.23 -14.82 29.16
CA TYR A 1147 -37.05 -15.82 28.10
C TYR A 1147 -38.40 -16.41 27.63
N ASN A 1148 -38.83 -15.99 26.44
CA ASN A 1148 -40.18 -16.28 25.92
C ASN A 1148 -40.25 -17.46 24.93
N ARG A 1149 -39.13 -18.19 24.71
CA ARG A 1149 -39.02 -19.30 23.75
C ARG A 1149 -39.03 -20.66 24.45
N VAL A 1150 -39.98 -20.85 25.35
CA VAL A 1150 -40.12 -22.03 26.20
C VAL A 1150 -41.52 -22.64 26.09
N THR A 1151 -41.59 -23.96 25.91
CA THR A 1151 -42.80 -24.77 26.07
C THR A 1151 -42.65 -25.70 27.27
N TYR A 1152 -43.71 -26.38 27.73
CA TYR A 1152 -43.63 -27.35 28.82
C TYR A 1152 -44.49 -28.58 28.55
N ALA A 1153 -44.10 -29.73 29.11
CA ALA A 1153 -44.84 -30.99 29.04
C ALA A 1153 -44.60 -31.83 30.32
N GLY A 1154 -45.65 -32.47 30.84
CA GLY A 1154 -45.54 -33.47 31.90
C GLY A 1154 -45.41 -34.87 31.32
N HIS A 1155 -44.48 -35.66 31.85
CA HIS A 1155 -44.24 -37.05 31.45
C HIS A 1155 -44.55 -38.06 32.55
N ALA A 1156 -45.15 -37.63 33.66
CA ALA A 1156 -45.55 -38.54 34.75
C ALA A 1156 -44.36 -39.44 35.18
N ASN A 1157 -44.65 -40.69 35.57
CA ASN A 1157 -43.65 -41.71 35.91
C ASN A 1157 -43.22 -42.55 34.69
N THR A 1158 -43.55 -42.15 33.47
CA THR A 1158 -43.36 -42.98 32.25
C THR A 1158 -41.90 -43.13 31.82
N LYS A 1159 -41.00 -42.31 32.37
CA LYS A 1159 -39.56 -42.31 32.07
C LYS A 1159 -38.75 -42.18 33.37
N PRO A 1160 -38.65 -43.22 34.22
CA PRO A 1160 -37.81 -43.19 35.41
C PRO A 1160 -36.32 -43.26 35.01
N ILE A 1161 -35.48 -42.52 35.73
CA ILE A 1161 -34.01 -42.55 35.58
C ILE A 1161 -33.33 -43.37 36.69
N ALA A 1162 -34.07 -43.71 37.74
CA ALA A 1162 -33.65 -44.58 38.82
C ALA A 1162 -34.80 -45.54 39.20
N GLU A 1163 -34.48 -46.67 39.81
CA GLU A 1163 -35.50 -47.60 40.32
C GLU A 1163 -36.30 -46.93 41.46
N ASN A 1164 -37.62 -47.10 41.47
CA ASN A 1164 -38.50 -46.48 42.48
C ASN A 1164 -38.53 -47.25 43.82
N ASP A 1165 -37.64 -48.23 43.99
CA ASP A 1165 -37.62 -49.12 45.16
C ASP A 1165 -37.02 -48.46 46.41
N THR A 1166 -36.36 -47.31 46.24
CA THR A 1166 -35.76 -46.52 47.31
C THR A 1166 -36.24 -45.08 47.25
N GLU A 1167 -36.30 -44.39 48.39
CA GLU A 1167 -36.70 -42.97 48.42
C GLU A 1167 -35.72 -42.08 47.64
N ASP A 1168 -34.43 -42.43 47.63
CA ASP A 1168 -33.44 -41.73 46.80
C ASP A 1168 -33.70 -41.93 45.31
N GLY A 1169 -34.09 -43.14 44.89
CA GLY A 1169 -34.52 -43.43 43.53
C GLY A 1169 -35.79 -42.67 43.13
N ARG A 1170 -36.80 -42.64 44.00
CA ARG A 1170 -38.02 -41.83 43.79
C ARG A 1170 -37.72 -40.33 43.71
N ARG A 1171 -36.86 -39.82 44.58
CA ARG A 1171 -36.40 -38.42 44.56
C ARG A 1171 -35.69 -38.07 43.26
N MET A 1172 -34.85 -38.96 42.73
CA MET A 1172 -34.23 -38.77 41.42
C MET A 1172 -35.27 -38.77 40.29
N ASN A 1173 -36.38 -39.49 40.42
CA ASN A 1173 -37.43 -39.53 39.41
C ASN A 1173 -38.34 -38.28 39.42
N ARG A 1174 -38.51 -37.60 40.57
CA ARG A 1174 -39.24 -36.32 40.73
C ARG A 1174 -38.43 -35.11 40.26
N ARG A 1175 -38.17 -35.03 38.96
CA ARG A 1175 -37.25 -34.04 38.37
C ARG A 1175 -37.87 -33.23 37.22
N VAL A 1176 -37.13 -32.23 36.77
CA VAL A 1176 -37.40 -31.50 35.54
C VAL A 1176 -36.18 -31.56 34.62
N GLU A 1177 -36.43 -31.78 33.33
CA GLU A 1177 -35.42 -31.84 32.28
C GLU A 1177 -35.70 -30.75 31.23
N ILE A 1178 -34.65 -30.22 30.60
CA ILE A 1178 -34.78 -29.23 29.53
C ILE A 1178 -34.40 -29.89 28.20
N VAL A 1179 -35.27 -29.79 27.20
CA VAL A 1179 -35.04 -30.34 25.86
C VAL A 1179 -34.97 -29.22 24.85
N VAL A 1180 -33.94 -29.18 24.02
CA VAL A 1180 -33.84 -28.20 22.92
C VAL A 1180 -34.77 -28.62 21.78
N THR A 1181 -35.75 -27.79 21.45
CA THR A 1181 -36.75 -28.06 20.39
C THR A 1181 -36.47 -27.32 19.09
N GLY A 1182 -35.56 -26.36 19.10
CA GLY A 1182 -35.12 -25.63 17.90
C GLY A 1182 -33.95 -24.70 18.21
N LYS A 1183 -33.17 -24.32 17.19
CA LYS A 1183 -32.07 -23.36 17.29
C LYS A 1183 -32.05 -22.46 16.06
#